data_AF-A0A381IKE3-F1
#
_entry.id   AF-A0A381IKE3-F1
#
_cell.length_a   1.000
_cell.length_b   1.000
_cell.length_c   1.000
_cell.angle_alpha   90.00
_cell.angle_beta   90.00
_cell.angle_gamma   90.00
#
_symmetry.space_group_name_H-M   'P 1'
#
loop_
_entity.id
_entity.type
_entity.pdbx_description
1 polymer ?
#
loop_
_entity_poly.entity_id
_entity_poly.type
_entity_poly.pdbx_seq_one_letter_code
_entity_poly.pdbx_strand_id
1 'polypeptide(L)'
;MVRTFRSLFFGGLAMLVAAIFLSMPASALAREYGLNAPTATAYVYVLSELAPTYAIHVAEQRHEIRSRDAHAVAYTVATQPLTAWRFNVMLAHRHAYRSRLTLLGPVLTARRPAPPFLWLAKGRLLKWRPRHRTFALKTCDCTALKTCMSTAQLTCNHTALYTCNRTTLKTCKGTAMAKPHEKLAESLAILKKLQEGGRRIFKSDELTRVHRERLLQNGFLRDVIKGWVMSSSPQAQQQDTTPWYASFWEFCSLYCNERFGKDWFLSPEQSLLLHAEAPTIPPQVVVNTPKGSNNKITLLFETSLYDLKVREMPAELTEKNGQRVFTVEAALIRVPESFFQRAPIEMQVAMASVRDVSTVLALLLDGGHSAVAGRIAGAFRRVGRDAFADEIVAAFKAAGYDLREADPFARQSGVTTIAAGVPPLVARLRAIWESQREAIIEVFPKAPGLPYDKDAYMKFVEDIYESDAYHSLSIEGYSVTPELIDRVRQGSWNPDIDEEDRRNRDALAARGYYLAFQKVKDSVAAIINGAPGGALTRDKHREWYRELFVPSVTAGLLKASALAGYRNHPVYLRGSQHVPPRTEAVADGMSELFDLLEAEKEASVRAVLGHWLVGYVHPYPDGNGRMARFLMNAMLASGGYPWTVVRVDDRKAYLTGLEEASSNMNVKPFAALLAERVKWSADQTK
;
A
#
# COMPACT_ATOMS: atom_id res chain seq x y z
N MET A 1 -5.58 52.85 45.81
CA MET A 1 -4.95 53.07 44.48
C MET A 1 -4.03 51.93 43.99
N VAL A 2 -3.76 50.85 44.76
CA VAL A 2 -2.82 49.77 44.33
C VAL A 2 -3.51 48.53 43.73
N ARG A 3 -4.82 48.30 43.94
CA ARG A 3 -5.56 47.17 43.34
C ARG A 3 -5.99 47.39 41.89
N THR A 4 -6.09 48.64 41.41
CA THR A 4 -6.48 48.98 40.03
C THR A 4 -5.32 48.96 39.03
N PHE A 5 -4.07 48.95 39.49
CA PHE A 5 -2.89 48.97 38.62
C PHE A 5 -2.49 47.57 38.12
N ARG A 6 -2.84 46.51 38.87
CA ARG A 6 -2.51 45.12 38.51
C ARG A 6 -3.41 44.53 37.41
N SER A 7 -4.65 45.00 37.27
CA SER A 7 -5.54 44.57 36.17
C SER A 7 -5.16 45.19 34.82
N LEU A 8 -4.70 46.46 34.82
CA LEU A 8 -4.25 47.14 33.61
C LEU A 8 -2.90 46.59 33.09
N PHE A 9 -1.95 46.28 33.97
CA PHE A 9 -0.63 45.79 33.55
C PHE A 9 -0.66 44.38 32.91
N PHE A 10 -1.51 43.48 33.42
CA PHE A 10 -1.65 42.13 32.84
C PHE A 10 -2.57 42.09 31.61
N GLY A 11 -3.58 42.98 31.51
CA GLY A 11 -4.39 43.12 30.31
C GLY A 11 -3.60 43.71 29.12
N GLY A 12 -2.79 44.75 29.37
CA GLY A 12 -1.98 45.38 28.34
C GLY A 12 -0.90 44.48 27.75
N LEU A 13 -0.24 43.66 28.58
CA LEU A 13 0.81 42.75 28.11
C LEU A 13 0.26 41.64 27.18
N ALA A 14 -0.95 41.14 27.46
CA ALA A 14 -1.61 40.15 26.61
C ALA A 14 -1.99 40.73 25.23
N MET A 15 -2.47 41.97 25.17
CA MET A 15 -2.77 42.63 23.89
C MET A 15 -1.51 43.05 23.12
N LEU A 16 -0.42 43.42 23.80
CA LEU A 16 0.85 43.72 23.12
C LEU A 16 1.44 42.47 22.45
N VAL A 17 1.38 41.31 23.11
CA VAL A 17 1.79 40.03 22.51
C VAL A 17 0.89 39.65 21.33
N ALA A 18 -0.44 39.83 21.45
CA ALA A 18 -1.36 39.58 20.33
C ALA A 18 -1.11 40.49 19.12
N ALA A 19 -0.78 41.77 19.34
CA ALA A 19 -0.46 42.71 18.27
C ALA A 19 0.86 42.37 17.54
N ILE A 20 1.88 41.89 18.28
CA ILE A 20 3.16 41.47 17.68
C ILE A 20 3.00 40.23 16.79
N PHE A 21 2.08 39.31 17.11
CA PHE A 21 1.77 38.15 16.27
C PHE A 21 0.91 38.46 15.04
N LEU A 22 0.30 39.65 14.94
CA LEU A 22 -0.58 40.05 13.84
C LEU A 22 0.05 41.03 12.83
N SER A 23 1.34 41.35 12.96
CA SER A 23 2.01 42.37 12.13
C SER A 23 3.39 41.98 11.58
N MET A 24 3.74 40.69 11.56
CA MET A 24 5.00 40.21 10.94
C MET A 24 4.79 39.67 9.51
N PRO A 25 5.69 39.96 8.56
CA PRO A 25 5.58 39.49 7.18
C PRO A 25 5.79 37.97 7.08
N ALA A 26 5.12 37.34 6.13
CA ALA A 26 5.11 35.89 5.91
C ALA A 26 6.42 35.36 5.26
N SER A 27 7.54 35.49 5.97
CA SER A 27 8.82 34.89 5.60
C SER A 27 9.67 34.64 6.85
N ALA A 28 10.22 33.43 6.98
CA ALA A 28 11.07 32.95 8.09
C ALA A 28 10.37 32.68 9.44
N LEU A 29 9.71 31.52 9.55
CA LEU A 29 9.73 30.73 10.78
C LEU A 29 10.36 29.37 10.50
N ALA A 30 11.34 29.00 11.33
CA ALA A 30 12.14 27.80 11.13
C ALA A 30 11.32 26.52 11.35
N ARG A 31 11.52 25.52 10.48
CA ARG A 31 11.07 24.15 10.73
C ARG A 31 11.90 23.54 11.85
N GLU A 32 11.39 23.53 13.08
CA GLU A 32 11.87 22.56 14.07
C GLU A 32 11.47 21.16 13.62
N TYR A 33 12.47 20.32 13.39
CA TYR A 33 12.29 18.94 12.97
C TYR A 33 11.78 18.11 14.15
N GLY A 34 10.46 17.91 14.20
CA GLY A 34 9.86 16.87 15.03
C GLY A 34 10.45 15.51 14.68
N LEU A 35 11.18 14.92 15.63
CA LEU A 35 11.77 13.59 15.52
C LEU A 35 10.69 12.52 15.44
N ASN A 36 10.23 12.24 14.23
CA ASN A 36 9.43 11.06 13.91
C ASN A 36 10.28 9.81 14.10
N ALA A 37 10.25 9.23 15.31
CA ALA A 37 10.66 7.85 15.52
C ALA A 37 9.79 6.96 14.62
N PRO A 38 10.36 6.11 13.75
CA PRO A 38 9.59 5.29 12.82
C PRO A 38 8.84 4.20 13.58
N THR A 39 7.59 4.47 13.93
CA THR A 39 6.66 3.43 14.40
C THR A 39 6.34 2.50 13.23
N ALA A 40 6.53 1.19 13.44
CA ALA A 40 6.53 0.20 12.38
C ALA A 40 5.28 0.26 11.49
N THR A 41 5.47 0.62 10.23
CA THR A 41 4.41 0.72 9.22
C THR A 41 3.88 -0.66 8.87
N ALA A 42 2.65 -0.97 9.27
CA ALA A 42 1.92 -2.12 8.77
C ALA A 42 1.29 -1.76 7.41
N TYR A 43 1.69 -2.45 6.35
CA TYR A 43 1.14 -2.25 5.01
C TYR A 43 -0.14 -3.07 4.86
N VAL A 44 -1.21 -2.42 4.36
CA VAL A 44 -2.48 -3.09 4.05
C VAL A 44 -2.51 -3.37 2.55
N TYR A 45 -2.60 -4.65 2.18
CA TYR A 45 -2.96 -5.03 0.83
C TYR A 45 -4.44 -4.69 0.63
N VAL A 46 -4.78 -3.85 -0.36
CA VAL A 46 -6.19 -3.62 -0.74
C VAL A 46 -6.62 -4.78 -1.64
N LEU A 47 -6.82 -5.90 -0.96
CA LEU A 47 -7.64 -6.98 -1.44
C LEU A 47 -9.10 -6.60 -1.23
N SER A 48 -9.97 -7.12 -2.09
CA SER A 48 -11.39 -7.39 -1.81
C SER A 48 -11.57 -8.45 -0.70
N GLU A 49 -10.76 -8.41 0.37
CA GLU A 49 -10.65 -9.46 1.38
C GLU A 49 -10.43 -8.90 2.78
N LEU A 50 -11.53 -8.45 3.39
CA LEU A 50 -11.78 -8.78 4.79
C LEU A 50 -12.43 -10.18 4.82
N ALA A 51 -11.75 -11.25 4.39
CA ALA A 51 -12.40 -12.53 4.07
C ALA A 51 -13.24 -13.12 5.23
N PRO A 52 -14.34 -13.85 4.96
CA PRO A 52 -15.24 -14.35 6.02
C PRO A 52 -14.54 -15.32 6.98
N THR A 53 -14.93 -15.28 8.26
CA THR A 53 -14.63 -16.37 9.19
C THR A 53 -15.49 -17.59 8.86
N TYR A 54 -15.05 -18.38 7.87
CA TYR A 54 -15.55 -19.75 7.74
C TYR A 54 -15.12 -20.52 8.99
N ALA A 55 -16.10 -20.92 9.80
CA ALA A 55 -15.90 -21.97 10.77
C ALA A 55 -15.39 -23.21 10.01
N ILE A 56 -14.37 -23.87 10.56
CA ILE A 56 -13.81 -25.09 9.96
C ILE A 56 -14.83 -26.22 10.12
N HIS A 57 -15.79 -26.30 9.20
CA HIS A 57 -16.51 -27.54 8.96
C HIS A 57 -15.54 -28.48 8.26
N VAL A 58 -15.05 -29.45 9.04
CA VAL A 58 -14.30 -30.58 8.49
C VAL A 58 -15.23 -31.30 7.51
N ALA A 59 -14.88 -31.26 6.22
CA ALA A 59 -15.60 -32.01 5.21
C ALA A 59 -15.47 -33.51 5.51
N GLU A 60 -16.61 -34.16 5.77
CA GLU A 60 -16.69 -35.58 6.07
C GLU A 60 -16.38 -36.39 4.81
N GLN A 61 -15.11 -36.73 4.58
CA GLN A 61 -14.75 -37.77 3.62
C GLN A 61 -15.22 -39.13 4.15
N ARG A 62 -16.41 -39.54 3.71
CA ARG A 62 -16.93 -40.89 3.92
C ARG A 62 -16.06 -41.90 3.18
N HIS A 63 -15.17 -42.57 3.91
CA HIS A 63 -14.61 -43.84 3.47
C HIS A 63 -15.64 -44.96 3.71
N GLU A 64 -15.98 -45.71 2.66
CA GLU A 64 -16.73 -46.95 2.80
C GLU A 64 -15.87 -48.01 3.51
N ILE A 65 -16.05 -48.16 4.83
CA ILE A 65 -15.47 -49.27 5.58
C ILE A 65 -16.44 -50.46 5.51
N ARG A 66 -16.05 -51.49 4.75
CA ARG A 66 -16.79 -52.76 4.68
C ARG A 66 -16.61 -53.60 5.96
N SER A 67 -17.68 -53.59 6.77
CA SER A 67 -18.15 -54.68 7.64
C SER A 67 -17.41 -55.03 8.94
N ARG A 68 -18.22 -55.35 9.97
CA ARG A 68 -17.93 -56.19 11.16
C ARG A 68 -16.84 -55.65 12.10
N ASP A 69 -17.14 -55.06 13.26
CA ASP A 69 -18.12 -55.50 14.26
C ASP A 69 -18.72 -54.34 15.08
N ALA A 70 -19.81 -54.64 15.80
CA ALA A 70 -20.56 -53.66 16.58
C ALA A 70 -19.99 -53.48 18.00
N HIS A 71 -19.86 -52.22 18.43
CA HIS A 71 -20.55 -51.74 19.64
C HIS A 71 -20.58 -50.20 19.65
N ALA A 72 -21.79 -49.64 19.65
CA ALA A 72 -22.00 -48.20 19.74
C ALA A 72 -21.94 -47.75 21.21
N VAL A 73 -21.18 -46.68 21.49
CA VAL A 73 -21.35 -45.85 22.68
C VAL A 73 -21.62 -44.44 22.21
N ALA A 74 -22.84 -43.96 22.43
CA ALA A 74 -23.24 -42.61 22.07
C ALA A 74 -22.59 -41.60 23.02
N TYR A 75 -22.09 -40.49 22.48
CA TYR A 75 -21.77 -39.30 23.25
C TYR A 75 -22.47 -38.08 22.66
N THR A 76 -23.22 -37.40 23.51
CA THR A 76 -24.02 -36.21 23.20
C THR A 76 -23.10 -35.03 22.87
N VAL A 77 -23.36 -34.35 21.75
CA VAL A 77 -22.64 -33.14 21.37
C VAL A 77 -23.17 -31.96 22.18
N ALA A 78 -22.33 -31.45 23.09
CA ALA A 78 -22.55 -30.16 23.75
C ALA A 78 -21.59 -29.11 23.14
N THR A 79 -22.13 -28.27 22.26
CA THR A 79 -21.38 -27.14 21.67
C THR A 79 -21.24 -26.00 22.68
N GLN A 80 -20.03 -25.80 23.21
CA GLN A 80 -19.67 -24.55 23.91
C GLN A 80 -18.67 -23.75 23.07
N PRO A 81 -18.93 -22.45 22.80
CA PRO A 81 -18.04 -21.62 21.98
C PRO A 81 -16.78 -21.17 22.72
N LEU A 82 -15.66 -21.07 21.98
CA LEU A 82 -14.34 -20.67 22.47
C LEU A 82 -14.19 -19.14 22.65
N THR A 83 -14.98 -18.53 23.55
CA THR A 83 -14.89 -17.09 23.89
C THR A 83 -14.32 -16.80 25.29
N ALA A 84 -13.75 -17.81 25.97
CA ALA A 84 -13.26 -17.69 27.35
C ALA A 84 -11.71 -17.67 27.51
N TRP A 85 -10.99 -16.92 26.68
CA TRP A 85 -9.53 -16.71 26.84
C TRP A 85 -9.08 -15.25 26.63
N ARG A 86 -9.57 -14.32 27.46
CA ARG A 86 -8.91 -13.01 27.61
C ARG A 86 -9.21 -12.26 28.92
N PHE A 87 -8.90 -12.84 30.09
CA PHE A 87 -8.62 -12.10 31.34
C PHE A 87 -8.00 -13.02 32.41
N ASN A 88 -6.66 -13.09 32.49
CA ASN A 88 -5.96 -13.52 33.72
C ASN A 88 -4.43 -13.29 33.74
N VAL A 89 -3.96 -12.05 33.53
CA VAL A 89 -2.63 -11.61 34.00
C VAL A 89 -2.69 -10.15 34.50
N MET A 90 -3.58 -9.85 35.45
CA MET A 90 -3.47 -8.63 36.26
C MET A 90 -4.14 -8.74 37.64
N LEU A 91 -4.11 -9.92 38.26
CA LEU A 91 -4.68 -10.16 39.60
C LEU A 91 -3.88 -11.23 40.39
N ALA A 92 -2.54 -11.07 40.40
CA ALA A 92 -1.63 -11.95 41.14
C ALA A 92 -0.49 -11.18 41.87
N HIS A 93 -0.71 -9.91 42.23
CA HIS A 93 0.17 -9.17 43.14
C HIS A 93 -0.60 -8.10 43.96
N ARG A 94 -1.43 -8.56 44.89
CA ARG A 94 -1.86 -7.81 46.10
C ARG A 94 -2.33 -8.81 47.16
N HIS A 95 -2.02 -8.51 48.43
CA HIS A 95 -2.33 -9.29 49.63
C HIS A 95 -1.53 -10.59 49.90
N ALA A 96 -0.26 -10.40 50.27
CA ALA A 96 0.27 -10.99 51.50
C ALA A 96 1.48 -10.18 52.01
N TYR A 97 1.24 -9.18 52.87
CA TYR A 97 2.03 -8.86 54.08
C TYR A 97 1.48 -7.57 54.73
N ARG A 98 0.81 -7.73 55.87
CA ARG A 98 0.49 -6.64 56.81
C ARG A 98 1.52 -6.70 57.95
N SER A 99 2.44 -5.74 58.02
CA SER A 99 2.99 -5.27 59.32
C SER A 99 3.87 -4.01 59.20
N ARG A 100 3.29 -2.88 59.64
CA ARG A 100 3.88 -1.80 60.45
C ARG A 100 5.37 -1.38 60.29
N LEU A 101 5.49 -0.06 60.08
CA LEU A 101 6.30 0.94 60.83
C LEU A 101 7.57 1.59 60.21
N THR A 102 7.52 2.93 60.22
CA THR A 102 8.60 3.94 60.40
C THR A 102 9.76 4.10 59.39
N LEU A 103 9.68 5.21 58.65
CA LEU A 103 10.62 6.36 58.63
C LEU A 103 12.12 6.10 58.89
N LEU A 104 12.97 6.38 57.89
CA LEU A 104 13.94 7.51 57.85
C LEU A 104 14.74 7.45 56.51
N GLY A 105 15.17 8.61 55.98
CA GLY A 105 16.12 8.70 54.84
C GLY A 105 17.45 9.31 55.30
N PRO A 106 18.19 10.06 54.44
CA PRO A 106 18.36 9.95 52.99
C PRO A 106 19.88 10.02 52.61
N VAL A 107 20.25 10.68 51.49
CA VAL A 107 21.48 11.54 51.29
C VAL A 107 22.72 11.01 50.48
N LEU A 108 23.00 11.75 49.37
CA LEU A 108 24.28 12.03 48.64
C LEU A 108 24.98 10.92 47.80
N THR A 109 25.10 11.02 46.46
CA THR A 109 26.08 11.79 45.59
C THR A 109 27.56 11.39 45.74
N ALA A 110 28.46 11.44 44.74
CA ALA A 110 28.42 11.54 43.27
C ALA A 110 29.88 11.46 42.71
N ARG A 111 30.04 11.56 41.37
CA ARG A 111 31.28 11.84 40.58
C ARG A 111 32.25 10.69 40.24
N ARG A 112 32.63 10.67 38.94
CA ARG A 112 33.83 10.03 38.35
C ARG A 112 35.05 10.98 38.49
N PRO A 113 36.30 10.60 38.14
CA PRO A 113 36.75 10.67 36.72
C PRO A 113 37.81 9.65 36.22
N ALA A 114 37.83 9.49 34.89
CA ALA A 114 38.89 9.21 33.88
C ALA A 114 40.21 8.37 34.14
N PRO A 115 40.70 7.62 33.11
CA PRO A 115 41.98 6.85 33.08
C PRO A 115 43.16 7.65 32.44
N PRO A 116 44.39 7.08 32.24
CA PRO A 116 44.77 6.48 30.92
C PRO A 116 45.91 5.40 30.88
N PHE A 117 46.26 4.93 29.66
CA PHE A 117 47.53 4.36 29.14
C PHE A 117 47.82 2.84 28.89
N LEU A 118 48.65 2.63 27.85
CA LEU A 118 49.02 1.40 27.10
C LEU A 118 50.34 0.77 27.61
N TRP A 119 50.59 -0.52 27.30
CA TRP A 119 51.69 -0.96 26.38
C TRP A 119 51.65 -2.46 25.99
N LEU A 120 52.40 -2.83 24.94
CA LEU A 120 52.54 -4.17 24.31
C LEU A 120 53.94 -4.77 24.53
N ALA A 121 54.11 -6.11 24.64
CA ALA A 121 55.33 -6.84 24.22
C ALA A 121 55.17 -8.39 24.23
N LYS A 122 56.14 -9.13 23.65
CA LYS A 122 56.06 -10.57 23.26
C LYS A 122 57.15 -11.47 23.89
N GLY A 123 56.90 -12.81 23.94
CA GLY A 123 57.91 -13.91 24.02
C GLY A 123 58.10 -14.55 25.42
N ARG A 124 57.90 -15.86 25.69
CA ARG A 124 58.59 -17.13 25.26
C ARG A 124 60.06 -17.21 25.73
N LEU A 125 60.58 -18.25 26.41
CA LEU A 125 60.22 -19.69 26.58
C LEU A 125 60.91 -20.35 27.82
N LEU A 126 60.30 -21.42 28.41
CA LEU A 126 60.89 -22.54 29.22
C LEU A 126 61.65 -22.14 30.54
N LYS A 127 61.70 -22.86 31.67
CA LYS A 127 61.37 -24.23 32.18
C LYS A 127 61.20 -24.10 33.73
N TRP A 128 60.70 -25.01 34.58
CA TRP A 128 60.16 -26.38 34.45
C TRP A 128 58.99 -26.64 35.45
N ARG A 129 59.16 -27.44 36.53
CA ARG A 129 58.16 -27.92 37.54
C ARG A 129 58.86 -28.37 38.86
N PRO A 130 58.21 -28.65 40.03
CA PRO A 130 56.85 -29.23 40.25
C PRO A 130 56.05 -28.55 41.42
N ARG A 131 54.90 -29.02 41.98
CA ARG A 131 54.03 -30.22 41.86
C ARG A 131 52.57 -29.89 42.35
N HIS A 132 51.67 -30.88 42.31
CA HIS A 132 50.26 -30.91 42.77
C HIS A 132 49.16 -30.39 41.81
N ARG A 133 47.98 -31.01 41.93
CA ARG A 133 46.92 -31.12 40.90
C ARG A 133 45.53 -30.89 41.49
N THR A 134 44.67 -30.25 40.70
CA THR A 134 43.24 -30.62 40.55
C THR A 134 42.85 -30.29 39.10
N PHE A 135 42.00 -31.12 38.48
CA PHE A 135 41.74 -31.11 37.03
C PHE A 135 40.23 -31.15 36.75
N ALA A 136 39.83 -30.58 35.60
CA ALA A 136 38.47 -30.67 35.07
C ALA A 136 38.39 -31.65 33.88
N LEU A 137 37.21 -32.25 33.67
CA LEU A 137 36.77 -33.03 32.50
C LEU A 137 35.27 -32.67 32.28
N LYS A 138 34.79 -32.19 31.13
CA LYS A 138 34.67 -32.79 29.78
C LYS A 138 33.81 -34.07 29.69
N THR A 139 32.59 -33.86 29.17
CA THR A 139 31.84 -34.65 28.15
C THR A 139 32.01 -36.17 28.09
N CYS A 140 30.87 -36.88 28.05
CA CYS A 140 30.75 -38.20 27.41
C CYS A 140 29.63 -38.16 26.35
N ASP A 141 29.86 -38.88 25.25
CA ASP A 141 29.03 -38.95 24.05
C ASP A 141 28.57 -40.40 23.86
N CYS A 142 27.31 -40.62 23.47
CA CYS A 142 26.69 -41.96 23.45
C CYS A 142 25.69 -42.13 22.29
N THR A 143 26.18 -42.20 21.06
CA THR A 143 25.50 -42.96 20.00
C THR A 143 25.71 -44.45 20.23
N ALA A 144 24.64 -45.21 20.48
CA ALA A 144 24.67 -46.68 20.43
C ALA A 144 23.33 -47.23 19.93
N LEU A 145 23.34 -47.93 18.80
CA LEU A 145 22.22 -48.78 18.41
C LEU A 145 22.06 -49.90 19.43
N LYS A 146 20.83 -50.19 19.84
CA LYS A 146 20.44 -51.53 20.30
C LYS A 146 19.12 -51.94 19.66
N THR A 147 19.23 -52.92 18.78
CA THR A 147 18.13 -53.77 18.32
C THR A 147 17.42 -54.43 19.52
N CYS A 148 16.10 -54.59 19.42
CA CYS A 148 15.33 -55.41 20.34
C CYS A 148 14.62 -56.50 19.51
N MET A 149 15.23 -57.68 19.44
CA MET A 149 14.58 -58.90 18.96
C MET A 149 14.15 -59.70 20.18
N SER A 150 12.85 -60.07 20.21
CA SER A 150 12.19 -61.16 20.96
C SER A 150 12.55 -61.36 22.46
N THR A 151 11.73 -61.98 23.30
CA THR A 151 10.70 -63.00 23.05
C THR A 151 9.73 -63.04 24.24
N ALA A 152 8.50 -63.52 23.97
CA ALA A 152 7.64 -64.31 24.86
C ALA A 152 7.39 -63.92 26.33
N GLN A 153 6.09 -63.81 26.64
CA GLN A 153 5.42 -64.41 27.81
C GLN A 153 5.99 -64.14 29.21
N LEU A 154 5.24 -63.36 30.00
CA LEU A 154 4.92 -63.75 31.38
C LEU A 154 3.56 -63.16 31.79
N THR A 155 2.59 -64.05 31.96
CA THR A 155 1.26 -63.77 32.52
C THR A 155 1.35 -63.59 34.03
N CYS A 156 0.61 -62.64 34.62
CA CYS A 156 0.18 -62.76 36.01
C CYS A 156 -1.21 -62.15 36.22
N ASN A 157 -2.00 -62.78 37.08
CA ASN A 157 -3.43 -62.56 37.25
C ASN A 157 -3.77 -61.48 38.28
N HIS A 158 -5.05 -61.09 38.27
CA HIS A 158 -5.71 -60.25 39.28
C HIS A 158 -5.40 -60.67 40.73
N THR A 159 -5.11 -59.69 41.60
CA THR A 159 -5.79 -59.54 42.90
C THR A 159 -5.54 -58.14 43.49
N ALA A 160 -6.37 -57.73 44.45
CA ALA A 160 -6.56 -56.32 44.79
C ALA A 160 -5.62 -55.76 45.88
N LEU A 161 -5.47 -54.43 45.84
CA LEU A 161 -5.30 -53.52 46.98
C LEU A 161 -4.22 -53.85 48.04
N TYR A 162 -3.00 -53.39 47.81
CA TYR A 162 -2.17 -52.82 48.88
C TYR A 162 -1.49 -51.52 48.42
N THR A 163 -1.59 -50.47 49.23
CA THR A 163 -0.99 -49.15 48.99
C THR A 163 0.52 -49.17 49.23
N CYS A 164 1.31 -48.68 48.27
CA CYS A 164 2.73 -48.37 48.49
C CYS A 164 3.02 -46.87 48.25
N ASN A 165 3.91 -46.33 49.06
CA ASN A 165 4.15 -44.90 49.22
C ASN A 165 5.02 -44.30 48.10
N ARG A 166 4.98 -42.96 47.98
CA ARG A 166 5.74 -42.18 46.98
C ARG A 166 7.19 -42.67 46.78
N THR A 167 7.48 -43.18 45.59
CA THR A 167 8.80 -43.04 44.96
C THR A 167 8.66 -42.36 43.61
N THR A 168 9.71 -41.63 43.22
CA THR A 168 9.67 -40.63 42.16
C THR A 168 9.57 -41.24 40.76
N LEU A 169 8.33 -41.44 40.30
CA LEU A 169 8.04 -41.51 38.87
C LEU A 169 8.43 -40.18 38.22
N LYS A 170 9.67 -40.11 37.73
CA LYS A 170 10.03 -39.22 36.62
C LYS A 170 9.15 -39.62 35.45
N THR A 171 8.02 -38.93 35.30
CA THR A 171 7.26 -38.98 34.06
C THR A 171 8.19 -38.48 32.97
N CYS A 172 8.66 -39.41 32.14
CA CYS A 172 9.16 -39.06 30.82
C CYS A 172 8.02 -38.39 30.10
N LYS A 173 7.94 -37.05 30.18
CA LYS A 173 7.21 -36.24 29.23
C LYS A 173 7.86 -36.48 27.88
N GLY A 174 7.41 -37.52 27.18
CA GLY A 174 7.55 -37.60 25.75
C GLY A 174 7.07 -36.27 25.22
N THR A 175 7.94 -35.55 24.52
CA THR A 175 7.59 -34.28 23.91
C THR A 175 6.43 -34.52 22.97
N ALA A 176 5.23 -34.10 23.39
CA ALA A 176 4.04 -34.22 22.57
C ALA A 176 4.35 -33.59 21.22
N MET A 177 4.29 -34.37 20.14
CA MET A 177 4.68 -33.88 18.83
C MET A 177 3.78 -32.70 18.47
N ALA A 178 4.38 -31.52 18.27
CA ALA A 178 3.65 -30.30 17.99
C ALA A 178 2.67 -30.52 16.82
N LYS A 179 1.42 -30.11 17.04
CA LYS A 179 0.32 -30.27 16.09
C LYS A 179 0.59 -29.44 14.82
N PRO A 180 -0.01 -29.79 13.67
CA PRO A 180 0.23 -29.07 12.42
C PRO A 180 0.02 -27.54 12.50
N HIS A 181 -0.97 -27.08 13.26
CA HIS A 181 -1.23 -25.65 13.47
C HIS A 181 -0.19 -24.96 14.38
N GLU A 182 0.32 -25.64 15.41
CA GLU A 182 1.40 -25.12 16.28
C GLU A 182 2.68 -24.93 15.47
N LYS A 183 2.99 -25.90 14.60
CA LYS A 183 4.07 -25.85 13.62
C LYS A 183 3.88 -24.71 12.61
N LEU A 184 2.69 -24.48 12.08
CA LEU A 184 2.45 -23.35 11.17
C LEU A 184 2.62 -22.01 11.92
N ALA A 185 2.08 -21.87 13.12
CA ALA A 185 2.19 -20.68 13.95
C ALA A 185 3.66 -20.33 14.30
N GLU A 186 4.49 -21.33 14.60
CA GLU A 186 5.94 -21.19 14.76
C GLU A 186 6.60 -20.56 13.51
N SER A 187 6.30 -21.10 12.32
CA SER A 187 6.86 -20.56 11.06
C SER A 187 6.35 -19.16 10.74
N LEU A 188 5.09 -18.86 11.06
CA LEU A 188 4.50 -17.52 10.92
C LEU A 188 5.13 -16.50 11.87
N ALA A 189 5.49 -16.90 13.09
CA ALA A 189 6.22 -16.03 14.01
C ALA A 189 7.62 -15.67 13.49
N ILE A 190 8.31 -16.62 12.84
CA ILE A 190 9.60 -16.39 12.18
C ILE A 190 9.44 -15.46 10.98
N LEU A 191 8.45 -15.73 10.10
CA LEU A 191 8.17 -14.86 8.95
C LEU A 191 7.83 -13.43 9.39
N LYS A 192 6.97 -13.28 10.40
CA LYS A 192 6.61 -11.97 10.97
C LYS A 192 7.83 -11.20 11.47
N LYS A 193 8.82 -11.88 12.06
CA LYS A 193 10.08 -11.26 12.49
C LYS A 193 10.93 -10.81 11.29
N LEU A 194 10.99 -11.60 10.22
CA LEU A 194 11.69 -11.20 8.99
C LEU A 194 10.99 -10.02 8.28
N GLN A 195 9.67 -9.90 8.43
CA GLN A 195 8.85 -8.79 7.92
C GLN A 195 8.95 -7.49 8.76
N GLU A 196 9.75 -7.46 9.83
CA GLU A 196 10.02 -6.22 10.58
C GLU A 196 10.58 -5.14 9.64
N GLY A 197 10.14 -3.89 9.83
CA GLY A 197 10.44 -2.78 8.91
C GLY A 197 9.68 -2.80 7.57
N GLY A 198 8.76 -3.75 7.37
CA GLY A 198 7.95 -3.84 6.14
C GLY A 198 8.60 -4.64 5.00
N ARG A 199 9.67 -5.37 5.31
CA ARG A 199 10.39 -6.21 4.35
C ARG A 199 9.50 -7.36 3.84
N ARG A 200 9.53 -7.60 2.54
CA ARG A 200 8.75 -8.64 1.84
C ARG A 200 9.63 -9.60 1.03
N ILE A 201 10.89 -9.24 0.75
CA ILE A 201 11.82 -10.08 -0.02
C ILE A 201 12.91 -10.67 0.88
N PHE A 202 13.08 -12.00 0.78
CA PHE A 202 14.03 -12.78 1.58
C PHE A 202 14.83 -13.71 0.68
N LYS A 203 16.08 -13.99 1.05
CA LYS A 203 16.80 -15.12 0.48
C LYS A 203 16.25 -16.43 1.05
N SER A 204 16.34 -17.50 0.28
CA SER A 204 15.84 -18.82 0.70
C SER A 204 16.60 -19.43 1.89
N ASP A 205 17.79 -18.94 2.23
CA ASP A 205 18.64 -19.42 3.33
C ASP A 205 18.43 -18.67 4.66
N GLU A 206 17.81 -17.48 4.64
CA GLU A 206 17.33 -16.77 5.85
C GLU A 206 16.20 -17.54 6.58
N LEU A 207 15.60 -18.52 5.90
CA LEU A 207 14.63 -19.46 6.45
C LEU A 207 15.20 -20.88 6.43
N THR A 208 15.10 -21.60 7.55
CA THR A 208 15.41 -23.03 7.56
C THR A 208 14.50 -23.75 6.55
N ARG A 209 15.00 -24.83 5.95
CA ARG A 209 14.25 -25.65 4.99
C ARG A 209 12.83 -25.99 5.49
N VAL A 210 12.72 -26.36 6.77
CA VAL A 210 11.47 -26.74 7.43
C VAL A 210 10.46 -25.58 7.49
N HIS A 211 10.89 -24.36 7.82
CA HIS A 211 9.97 -23.22 7.85
C HIS A 211 9.63 -22.75 6.44
N ARG A 212 10.61 -22.70 5.53
CA ARG A 212 10.43 -22.28 4.13
C ARG A 212 9.43 -23.17 3.40
N GLU A 213 9.62 -24.49 3.43
CA GLU A 213 8.72 -25.45 2.78
C GLU A 213 7.30 -25.36 3.37
N ARG A 214 7.17 -25.24 4.70
CA ARG A 214 5.88 -25.07 5.38
C ARG A 214 5.15 -23.78 4.96
N LEU A 215 5.87 -22.66 4.84
CA LEU A 215 5.30 -21.36 4.46
C LEU A 215 4.93 -21.30 2.96
N LEU A 216 5.75 -21.90 2.08
CA LEU A 216 5.44 -22.06 0.65
C LEU A 216 4.18 -22.94 0.44
N GLN A 217 4.12 -24.10 1.10
CA GLN A 217 2.97 -25.01 1.03
C GLN A 217 1.66 -24.38 1.52
N ASN A 218 1.72 -23.39 2.41
CA ASN A 218 0.56 -22.67 2.94
C ASN A 218 0.38 -21.28 2.29
N GLY A 219 1.08 -20.96 1.19
CA GLY A 219 0.89 -19.73 0.40
C GLY A 219 1.36 -18.43 1.06
N PHE A 220 2.02 -18.49 2.22
CA PHE A 220 2.60 -17.31 2.90
C PHE A 220 3.91 -16.83 2.26
N LEU A 221 4.54 -17.68 1.44
CA LEU A 221 5.68 -17.36 0.61
C LEU A 221 5.39 -17.77 -0.84
N ARG A 222 6.11 -17.13 -1.78
CA ARG A 222 6.21 -17.49 -3.18
C ARG A 222 7.66 -17.37 -3.63
N ASP A 223 8.15 -18.31 -4.43
CA ASP A 223 9.46 -18.18 -5.08
C ASP A 223 9.41 -17.06 -6.14
N VAL A 224 10.44 -16.21 -6.17
CA VAL A 224 10.65 -15.19 -7.21
C VAL A 224 11.56 -15.74 -8.30
N ILE A 225 12.75 -16.18 -7.87
CA ILE A 225 13.76 -16.90 -8.64
C ILE A 225 14.48 -17.87 -7.70
N LYS A 226 15.30 -18.78 -8.23
CA LYS A 226 16.09 -19.70 -7.41
C LYS A 226 16.93 -18.93 -6.37
N GLY A 227 16.69 -19.22 -5.08
CA GLY A 227 17.38 -18.59 -3.96
C GLY A 227 16.70 -17.33 -3.38
N TRP A 228 15.59 -16.87 -3.97
CA TRP A 228 14.86 -15.68 -3.54
C TRP A 228 13.35 -15.95 -3.43
N VAL A 229 12.79 -15.63 -2.27
CA VAL A 229 11.36 -15.77 -1.97
C VAL A 229 10.76 -14.41 -1.59
N MET A 230 9.49 -14.23 -1.91
CA MET A 230 8.68 -13.08 -1.51
C MET A 230 7.59 -13.53 -0.53
N SER A 231 7.20 -12.62 0.36
CA SER A 231 5.96 -12.74 1.13
C SER A 231 4.76 -12.75 0.18
N SER A 232 3.80 -13.63 0.48
CA SER A 232 2.51 -13.71 -0.22
C SER A 232 1.38 -13.88 0.79
N SER A 233 0.14 -13.72 0.33
CA SER A 233 -1.04 -14.13 1.10
C SER A 233 -1.50 -15.53 0.65
N PRO A 234 -1.98 -16.41 1.55
CA PRO A 234 -2.56 -17.70 1.17
C PRO A 234 -3.77 -17.59 0.23
N GLN A 235 -4.50 -16.48 0.31
CA GLN A 235 -5.63 -16.17 -0.56
C GLN A 235 -5.22 -15.52 -1.90
N ALA A 236 -3.94 -15.17 -2.08
CA ALA A 236 -3.46 -14.62 -3.35
C ALA A 236 -3.59 -15.69 -4.44
N GLN A 237 -4.45 -15.45 -5.43
CA GLN A 237 -4.61 -16.35 -6.56
C GLN A 237 -3.26 -16.54 -7.29
N GLN A 238 -3.10 -17.64 -8.02
CA GLN A 238 -1.81 -17.92 -8.66
C GLN A 238 -1.38 -16.82 -9.64
N GLN A 239 -2.34 -16.11 -10.25
CA GLN A 239 -2.13 -14.97 -11.15
C GLN A 239 -2.12 -13.59 -10.46
N ASP A 240 -2.21 -13.52 -9.13
CA ASP A 240 -2.23 -12.27 -8.37
C ASP A 240 -0.85 -11.57 -8.40
N THR A 241 -0.76 -10.50 -9.19
CA THR A 241 0.46 -9.69 -9.42
C THR A 241 0.83 -8.80 -8.23
N THR A 242 -0.15 -8.47 -7.39
CA THR A 242 -0.07 -7.41 -6.37
C THR A 242 1.10 -7.58 -5.40
N PRO A 243 1.32 -8.77 -4.80
CA PRO A 243 2.40 -8.94 -3.83
C PRO A 243 3.78 -8.87 -4.50
N TRP A 244 3.87 -9.15 -5.81
CA TRP A 244 5.09 -9.00 -6.58
C TRP A 244 5.37 -7.53 -6.91
N TYR A 245 4.43 -6.82 -7.52
CA TYR A 245 4.62 -5.40 -7.87
C TYR A 245 4.88 -4.52 -6.64
N ALA A 246 4.22 -4.81 -5.52
CA ALA A 246 4.51 -4.17 -4.24
C ALA A 246 5.98 -4.35 -3.79
N SER A 247 6.55 -5.52 -4.07
CA SER A 247 7.89 -5.94 -3.65
C SER A 247 8.97 -5.80 -4.74
N PHE A 248 8.61 -5.32 -5.94
CA PHE A 248 9.45 -5.35 -7.13
C PHE A 248 10.75 -4.57 -6.96
N TRP A 249 10.66 -3.29 -6.59
CA TRP A 249 11.82 -2.44 -6.36
C TRP A 249 12.65 -2.88 -5.15
N GLU A 250 12.01 -3.46 -4.13
CA GLU A 250 12.70 -4.06 -2.98
C GLU A 250 13.56 -5.26 -3.43
N PHE A 251 13.02 -6.12 -4.30
CA PHE A 251 13.76 -7.21 -4.92
C PHE A 251 14.92 -6.69 -5.76
N CYS A 252 14.70 -5.70 -6.65
CA CYS A 252 15.77 -5.13 -7.48
C CYS A 252 16.94 -4.64 -6.62
N SER A 253 16.67 -3.88 -5.56
CA SER A 253 17.71 -3.36 -4.66
C SER A 253 18.45 -4.47 -3.92
N LEU A 254 17.73 -5.40 -3.26
CA LEU A 254 18.35 -6.49 -2.50
C LEU A 254 19.16 -7.43 -3.40
N TYR A 255 18.63 -7.77 -4.58
CA TYR A 255 19.30 -8.61 -5.57
C TYR A 255 20.61 -7.98 -6.06
N CYS A 256 20.58 -6.69 -6.42
CA CYS A 256 21.75 -6.00 -6.94
C CYS A 256 22.79 -5.70 -5.84
N ASN A 257 22.35 -5.37 -4.62
CA ASN A 257 23.25 -5.21 -3.48
C ASN A 257 23.95 -6.53 -3.11
N GLU A 258 23.26 -7.67 -3.18
CA GLU A 258 23.88 -8.98 -2.97
C GLU A 258 24.89 -9.32 -4.07
N ARG A 259 24.50 -9.17 -5.35
CA ARG A 259 25.29 -9.65 -6.48
C ARG A 259 26.45 -8.72 -6.85
N PHE A 260 26.25 -7.40 -6.70
CA PHE A 260 27.19 -6.39 -7.18
C PHE A 260 27.76 -5.50 -6.06
N GLY A 261 27.23 -5.57 -4.84
CA GLY A 261 27.61 -4.69 -3.74
C GLY A 261 27.08 -3.27 -3.96
N LYS A 262 27.95 -2.27 -3.89
CA LYS A 262 27.60 -0.86 -4.15
C LYS A 262 27.74 -0.45 -5.61
N ASP A 263 28.29 -1.33 -6.45
CA ASP A 263 28.77 -1.01 -7.80
C ASP A 263 27.68 -1.29 -8.85
N TRP A 264 26.50 -0.71 -8.66
CA TRP A 264 25.37 -0.81 -9.59
C TRP A 264 24.51 0.47 -9.59
N PHE A 265 23.81 0.73 -10.69
CA PHE A 265 22.85 1.83 -10.83
C PHE A 265 21.82 1.53 -11.94
N LEU A 266 20.64 2.14 -11.86
CA LEU A 266 19.59 2.02 -12.89
C LEU A 266 19.89 2.88 -14.12
N SER A 267 19.25 2.58 -15.26
CA SER A 267 19.42 3.39 -16.48
C SER A 267 18.97 4.85 -16.28
N PRO A 268 19.40 5.79 -17.15
CA PRO A 268 18.90 7.16 -17.15
C PRO A 268 17.36 7.23 -17.24
N GLU A 269 16.74 6.40 -18.10
CA GLU A 269 15.29 6.33 -18.26
C GLU A 269 14.60 5.90 -16.97
N GLN A 270 15.02 4.79 -16.35
CA GLN A 270 14.43 4.31 -15.09
C GLN A 270 14.70 5.27 -13.93
N SER A 271 15.84 5.99 -13.95
CA SER A 271 16.12 7.06 -13.00
C SER A 271 15.11 8.20 -13.10
N LEU A 272 14.79 8.66 -14.33
CA LEU A 272 13.80 9.71 -14.54
C LEU A 272 12.37 9.26 -14.20
N LEU A 273 11.98 8.03 -14.55
CA LEU A 273 10.67 7.47 -14.15
C LEU A 273 10.51 7.45 -12.61
N LEU A 274 11.55 7.04 -11.87
CA LEU A 274 11.54 7.05 -10.41
C LEU A 274 11.58 8.47 -9.83
N HIS A 275 12.30 9.41 -10.45
CA HIS A 275 12.29 10.81 -10.02
C HIS A 275 10.92 11.46 -10.22
N ALA A 276 10.27 11.23 -11.36
CA ALA A 276 8.92 11.70 -11.67
C ALA A 276 7.79 10.94 -10.96
N GLU A 277 8.11 9.91 -10.17
CA GLU A 277 7.15 9.05 -9.47
C GLU A 277 6.11 8.47 -10.43
N ALA A 278 6.61 7.88 -11.52
CA ALA A 278 5.82 7.07 -12.44
C ALA A 278 5.18 5.89 -11.67
N PRO A 279 3.88 5.63 -11.86
CA PRO A 279 3.15 4.63 -11.07
C PRO A 279 3.34 3.19 -11.57
N THR A 280 3.73 3.02 -12.83
CA THR A 280 3.71 1.71 -13.52
C THR A 280 5.01 0.94 -13.28
N ILE A 281 4.90 -0.36 -12.97
CA ILE A 281 6.06 -1.25 -12.90
C ILE A 281 6.57 -1.55 -14.33
N PRO A 282 7.86 -1.32 -14.64
CA PRO A 282 8.38 -1.57 -15.99
C PRO A 282 8.55 -3.08 -16.27
N PRO A 283 8.26 -3.56 -17.50
CA PRO A 283 8.48 -4.97 -17.88
C PRO A 283 9.97 -5.34 -17.94
N GLN A 284 10.87 -4.35 -18.01
CA GLN A 284 12.30 -4.56 -17.84
C GLN A 284 12.96 -3.40 -17.11
N VAL A 285 13.77 -3.74 -16.09
CA VAL A 285 14.72 -2.84 -15.44
C VAL A 285 16.12 -3.12 -15.97
N VAL A 286 16.85 -2.09 -16.36
CA VAL A 286 18.24 -2.18 -16.81
C VAL A 286 19.14 -1.72 -15.66
N VAL A 287 19.92 -2.65 -15.14
CA VAL A 287 20.91 -2.43 -14.08
C VAL A 287 22.28 -2.35 -14.72
N ASN A 288 22.91 -1.18 -14.64
CA ASN A 288 24.27 -0.95 -15.08
C ASN A 288 25.23 -1.32 -13.95
N THR A 289 26.28 -2.10 -14.25
CA THR A 289 27.34 -2.44 -13.28
C THR A 289 28.64 -2.85 -13.98
N PRO A 290 29.84 -2.50 -13.45
CA PRO A 290 31.11 -3.05 -13.93
C PRO A 290 31.22 -4.58 -13.81
N LYS A 291 30.42 -5.17 -12.91
CA LYS A 291 30.34 -6.62 -12.63
C LYS A 291 29.23 -7.32 -13.43
N GLY A 292 28.60 -6.62 -14.37
CA GLY A 292 27.50 -7.13 -15.18
C GLY A 292 27.91 -8.27 -16.12
N SER A 293 26.95 -9.13 -16.43
CA SER A 293 27.08 -10.28 -17.32
C SER A 293 26.30 -10.17 -18.63
N ASN A 294 25.66 -9.02 -18.90
CA ASN A 294 24.80 -8.77 -20.06
C ASN A 294 23.64 -9.78 -20.20
N ASN A 295 23.12 -10.25 -19.07
CA ASN A 295 22.14 -11.33 -18.97
C ASN A 295 20.74 -10.80 -18.61
N LYS A 296 19.70 -11.41 -19.16
CA LYS A 296 18.30 -11.15 -18.80
C LYS A 296 17.85 -12.18 -17.77
N ILE A 297 17.48 -11.71 -16.60
CA ILE A 297 16.81 -12.50 -15.56
C ILE A 297 15.31 -12.29 -15.73
N THR A 298 14.60 -13.34 -16.15
CA THR A 298 13.13 -13.37 -16.13
C THR A 298 12.66 -13.47 -14.67
N LEU A 299 11.70 -12.64 -14.31
CA LEU A 299 11.08 -12.59 -12.98
C LEU A 299 9.60 -12.95 -13.09
N LEU A 300 8.83 -12.74 -12.03
CA LEU A 300 7.39 -13.00 -12.04
C LEU A 300 6.65 -11.99 -12.94
N PHE A 301 5.51 -12.44 -13.47
CA PHE A 301 4.53 -11.59 -14.19
C PHE A 301 5.15 -10.77 -15.33
N GLU A 302 5.88 -11.45 -16.22
CA GLU A 302 6.53 -10.91 -17.42
C GLU A 302 7.60 -9.81 -17.20
N THR A 303 7.84 -9.42 -15.94
CA THR A 303 8.91 -8.49 -15.59
C THR A 303 10.29 -9.14 -15.70
N SER A 304 11.33 -8.33 -15.86
CA SER A 304 12.71 -8.80 -15.96
C SER A 304 13.74 -7.79 -15.48
N LEU A 305 14.92 -8.27 -15.12
CA LEU A 305 16.09 -7.47 -14.79
C LEU A 305 17.22 -7.82 -15.76
N TYR A 306 17.82 -6.80 -16.39
CA TYR A 306 18.93 -6.96 -17.33
C TYR A 306 20.21 -6.34 -16.75
N ASP A 307 21.28 -7.12 -16.57
CA ASP A 307 22.53 -6.65 -15.95
C ASP A 307 23.57 -6.20 -16.99
N LEU A 308 23.35 -4.98 -17.52
CA LEU A 308 24.23 -4.35 -18.51
C LEU A 308 25.61 -4.05 -17.92
N LYS A 309 26.65 -4.61 -18.55
CA LYS A 309 28.04 -4.39 -18.18
C LYS A 309 28.52 -3.03 -18.68
N VAL A 310 28.87 -2.14 -17.75
CA VAL A 310 29.54 -0.86 -18.03
C VAL A 310 31.04 -0.94 -17.70
N ARG A 311 31.81 0.08 -18.08
CA ARG A 311 33.26 0.14 -17.75
C ARG A 311 33.51 0.62 -16.32
N GLU A 312 32.78 1.66 -15.91
CA GLU A 312 33.00 2.38 -14.66
C GLU A 312 31.66 2.88 -14.08
N MET A 313 31.71 3.34 -12.83
CA MET A 313 30.57 3.94 -12.13
C MET A 313 30.58 5.46 -12.38
N PRO A 314 29.46 6.07 -12.81
CA PRO A 314 29.36 7.53 -12.93
C PRO A 314 29.35 8.19 -11.55
N ALA A 315 29.77 9.45 -11.47
CA ALA A 315 29.84 10.19 -10.20
C ALA A 315 28.46 10.76 -9.79
N GLU A 316 27.61 11.11 -10.76
CA GLU A 316 26.31 11.76 -10.56
C GLU A 316 25.19 10.77 -10.17
N LEU A 317 25.44 9.96 -9.15
CA LEU A 317 24.49 9.00 -8.60
C LEU A 317 23.91 9.46 -7.25
N THR A 318 22.66 9.10 -7.01
CA THR A 318 21.93 9.32 -5.76
C THR A 318 21.07 8.10 -5.41
N GLU A 319 20.45 8.11 -4.23
CA GLU A 319 19.55 7.04 -3.79
C GLU A 319 18.10 7.55 -3.75
N LYS A 320 17.20 6.88 -4.48
CA LYS A 320 15.74 7.10 -4.39
C LYS A 320 15.05 5.76 -4.18
N ASN A 321 14.26 5.62 -3.11
CA ASN A 321 13.50 4.41 -2.79
C ASN A 321 14.35 3.13 -2.68
N GLY A 322 15.56 3.24 -2.09
CA GLY A 322 16.52 2.14 -2.01
C GLY A 322 17.17 1.76 -3.36
N GLN A 323 16.87 2.49 -4.44
CA GLN A 323 17.49 2.31 -5.76
C GLN A 323 18.64 3.29 -5.95
N ARG A 324 19.74 2.81 -6.52
CA ARG A 324 20.83 3.66 -7.03
C ARG A 324 20.42 4.19 -8.40
N VAL A 325 20.22 5.50 -8.50
CA VAL A 325 19.74 6.19 -9.71
C VAL A 325 20.67 7.35 -10.04
N PHE A 326 20.66 7.81 -11.29
CA PHE A 326 21.27 9.10 -11.63
C PHE A 326 20.56 10.25 -10.91
N THR A 327 21.24 11.38 -10.71
CA THR A 327 20.52 12.64 -10.44
C THR A 327 19.63 13.02 -11.64
N VAL A 328 18.64 13.90 -11.43
CA VAL A 328 17.72 14.31 -12.51
C VAL A 328 18.51 14.92 -13.67
N GLU A 329 19.42 15.84 -13.34
CA GLU A 329 20.27 16.59 -14.25
C GLU A 329 21.15 15.65 -15.09
N ALA A 330 21.78 14.67 -14.44
CA ALA A 330 22.65 13.69 -15.07
C ALA A 330 21.90 12.68 -15.94
N ALA A 331 20.65 12.38 -15.60
CA ALA A 331 19.80 11.49 -16.38
C ALA A 331 19.20 12.18 -17.61
N LEU A 332 18.74 13.44 -17.48
CA LEU A 332 18.17 14.24 -18.57
C LEU A 332 19.10 14.32 -19.79
N ILE A 333 20.40 14.52 -19.55
CA ILE A 333 21.39 14.62 -20.64
C ILE A 333 21.76 13.25 -21.25
N ARG A 334 21.50 12.14 -20.56
CA ARG A 334 21.87 10.78 -20.97
C ARG A 334 20.74 9.98 -21.62
N VAL A 335 19.47 10.38 -21.46
CA VAL A 335 18.36 9.71 -22.14
C VAL A 335 18.34 9.98 -23.66
N PRO A 336 17.88 9.01 -24.47
CA PRO A 336 17.67 9.22 -25.90
C PRO A 336 16.48 10.16 -26.15
N GLU A 337 16.48 10.87 -27.27
CA GLU A 337 15.40 11.78 -27.66
C GLU A 337 14.03 11.08 -27.75
N SER A 338 14.01 9.83 -28.19
CA SER A 338 12.80 9.00 -28.22
C SER A 338 12.15 8.80 -26.85
N PHE A 339 12.88 9.03 -25.74
CA PHE A 339 12.31 8.96 -24.41
C PHE A 339 11.41 10.15 -24.06
N PHE A 340 11.70 11.35 -24.59
CA PHE A 340 10.81 12.52 -24.49
C PHE A 340 9.46 12.29 -25.18
N GLN A 341 9.46 11.46 -26.22
CA GLN A 341 8.27 11.04 -26.95
C GLN A 341 7.54 9.87 -26.26
N ARG A 342 8.25 8.96 -25.59
CA ARG A 342 7.66 7.78 -24.93
C ARG A 342 7.12 8.09 -23.53
N ALA A 343 7.72 9.03 -22.80
CA ALA A 343 7.35 9.37 -21.42
C ALA A 343 7.26 10.91 -21.23
N PRO A 344 6.44 11.62 -22.03
CA PRO A 344 6.43 13.08 -22.07
C PRO A 344 6.03 13.72 -20.74
N ILE A 345 5.11 13.10 -19.99
CA ILE A 345 4.67 13.57 -18.67
C ILE A 345 5.82 13.45 -17.67
N GLU A 346 6.43 12.28 -17.55
CA GLU A 346 7.52 12.03 -16.60
C GLU A 346 8.74 12.91 -16.90
N MET A 347 9.05 13.13 -18.17
CA MET A 347 10.13 14.03 -18.58
C MET A 347 9.84 15.48 -18.16
N GLN A 348 8.64 16.00 -18.43
CA GLN A 348 8.29 17.36 -18.01
C GLN A 348 8.24 17.50 -16.47
N VAL A 349 7.72 16.50 -15.74
CA VAL A 349 7.74 16.47 -14.26
C VAL A 349 9.18 16.50 -13.73
N ALA A 350 10.07 15.69 -14.30
CA ALA A 350 11.48 15.69 -13.91
C ALA A 350 12.14 17.05 -14.20
N MET A 351 11.91 17.64 -15.37
CA MET A 351 12.45 18.97 -15.72
C MET A 351 11.88 20.10 -14.86
N ALA A 352 10.59 20.05 -14.50
CA ALA A 352 9.97 20.99 -13.57
C ALA A 352 10.61 20.93 -12.17
N SER A 353 11.11 19.76 -11.75
CA SER A 353 11.79 19.56 -10.46
C SER A 353 13.21 20.14 -10.39
N VAL A 354 13.85 20.40 -11.54
CA VAL A 354 15.17 21.05 -11.60
C VAL A 354 15.04 22.48 -11.08
N ARG A 355 15.84 22.79 -10.04
CA ARG A 355 15.79 24.08 -9.33
C ARG A 355 16.76 25.12 -9.87
N ASP A 356 17.86 24.66 -10.45
CA ASP A 356 18.94 25.47 -10.98
C ASP A 356 19.56 24.76 -12.19
N VAL A 357 19.97 25.52 -13.21
CA VAL A 357 20.46 24.96 -14.48
C VAL A 357 21.97 24.68 -14.45
N SER A 358 22.72 25.23 -13.50
CA SER A 358 24.20 25.19 -13.51
C SER A 358 24.76 23.77 -13.54
N THR A 359 24.14 22.83 -12.82
CA THR A 359 24.53 21.41 -12.83
C THR A 359 24.27 20.76 -14.19
N VAL A 360 23.15 21.06 -14.85
CA VAL A 360 22.86 20.57 -16.21
C VAL A 360 23.86 21.15 -17.20
N LEU A 361 24.12 22.46 -17.09
CA LEU A 361 25.03 23.19 -17.96
C LEU A 361 26.47 22.69 -17.86
N ALA A 362 27.00 22.50 -16.64
CA ALA A 362 28.34 21.98 -16.41
C ALA A 362 28.53 20.61 -17.07
N LEU A 363 27.61 19.67 -16.82
CA LEU A 363 27.66 18.32 -17.41
C LEU A 363 27.53 18.33 -18.95
N LEU A 364 26.82 19.30 -19.53
CA LEU A 364 26.74 19.46 -20.98
C LEU A 364 28.05 20.03 -21.57
N LEU A 365 28.63 21.05 -20.92
CA LEU A 365 29.86 21.71 -21.38
C LEU A 365 31.09 20.81 -21.26
N ASP A 366 31.26 20.11 -20.13
CA ASP A 366 32.37 19.19 -19.89
C ASP A 366 32.42 18.04 -20.92
N GLY A 367 31.25 17.62 -21.42
CA GLY A 367 31.11 16.63 -22.49
C GLY A 367 31.11 17.18 -23.91
N GLY A 368 31.12 18.51 -24.11
CA GLY A 368 30.99 19.16 -25.42
C GLY A 368 29.68 18.84 -26.14
N HIS A 369 28.60 18.56 -25.40
CA HIS A 369 27.38 17.93 -25.93
C HIS A 369 26.40 18.90 -26.61
N SER A 370 26.84 19.70 -27.58
CA SER A 370 26.05 20.79 -28.19
C SER A 370 24.66 20.38 -28.73
N ALA A 371 24.56 19.21 -29.37
CA ALA A 371 23.29 18.69 -29.86
C ALA A 371 22.32 18.30 -28.72
N VAL A 372 22.84 17.76 -27.61
CA VAL A 372 22.04 17.46 -26.41
C VAL A 372 21.64 18.76 -25.71
N ALA A 373 22.55 19.73 -25.64
CA ALA A 373 22.28 21.05 -25.07
C ALA A 373 21.14 21.78 -25.80
N GLY A 374 21.15 21.79 -27.14
CA GLY A 374 20.05 22.35 -27.93
C GLY A 374 18.70 21.67 -27.72
N ARG A 375 18.71 20.34 -27.57
CA ARG A 375 17.51 19.55 -27.22
C ARG A 375 17.00 19.85 -25.80
N ILE A 376 17.90 19.99 -24.84
CA ILE A 376 17.57 20.27 -23.43
C ILE A 376 17.10 21.72 -23.25
N ALA A 377 17.69 22.68 -23.97
CA ALA A 377 17.21 24.06 -24.01
C ALA A 377 15.77 24.14 -24.56
N GLY A 378 15.50 23.54 -25.73
CA GLY A 378 14.14 23.48 -26.29
C GLY A 378 13.13 22.80 -25.36
N ALA A 379 13.55 21.73 -24.67
CA ALA A 379 12.73 21.06 -23.66
C ALA A 379 12.47 21.93 -22.41
N PHE A 380 13.45 22.70 -21.93
CA PHE A 380 13.23 23.66 -20.83
C PHE A 380 12.29 24.79 -21.25
N ARG A 381 12.44 25.31 -22.47
CA ARG A 381 11.53 26.28 -23.06
C ARG A 381 10.08 25.75 -23.08
N ARG A 382 9.89 24.48 -23.48
CA ARG A 382 8.57 23.81 -23.48
C ARG A 382 7.91 23.72 -22.10
N VAL A 383 8.68 23.63 -21.01
CA VAL A 383 8.15 23.61 -19.62
C VAL A 383 8.09 24.99 -18.95
N GLY A 384 8.21 26.08 -19.72
CA GLY A 384 8.17 27.46 -19.19
C GLY A 384 9.40 27.82 -18.34
N ARG A 385 10.55 27.20 -18.64
CA ARG A 385 11.86 27.48 -18.05
C ARG A 385 12.75 28.25 -19.04
N ASP A 386 12.22 29.31 -19.66
CA ASP A 386 12.92 30.08 -20.70
C ASP A 386 14.32 30.53 -20.25
N ALA A 387 14.44 31.07 -19.03
CA ALA A 387 15.73 31.48 -18.47
C ALA A 387 16.77 30.34 -18.38
N PHE A 388 16.35 29.07 -18.21
CA PHE A 388 17.28 27.93 -18.24
C PHE A 388 17.69 27.58 -19.67
N ALA A 389 16.76 27.70 -20.63
CA ALA A 389 17.08 27.51 -22.05
C ALA A 389 18.08 28.58 -22.53
N ASP A 390 17.78 29.86 -22.24
CA ASP A 390 18.59 31.01 -22.65
C ASP A 390 20.02 30.96 -22.05
N GLU A 391 20.16 30.58 -20.77
CA GLU A 391 21.47 30.39 -20.12
C GLU A 391 22.29 29.27 -20.78
N ILE A 392 21.66 28.13 -21.11
CA ILE A 392 22.32 27.04 -21.85
C ILE A 392 22.82 27.53 -23.21
N VAL A 393 21.99 28.25 -23.98
CA VAL A 393 22.37 28.79 -25.29
C VAL A 393 23.50 29.81 -25.17
N ALA A 394 23.41 30.72 -24.20
CA ALA A 394 24.40 31.76 -23.97
C ALA A 394 25.78 31.18 -23.60
N ALA A 395 25.81 30.22 -22.67
CA ALA A 395 27.04 29.58 -22.21
C ALA A 395 27.69 28.71 -23.30
N PHE A 396 26.92 27.96 -24.08
CA PHE A 396 27.47 27.19 -25.23
C PHE A 396 28.06 28.11 -26.30
N LYS A 397 27.39 29.23 -26.60
CA LYS A 397 27.91 30.24 -27.52
C LYS A 397 29.18 30.92 -27.00
N ALA A 398 29.25 31.21 -25.70
CA ALA A 398 30.46 31.75 -25.06
C ALA A 398 31.63 30.75 -25.07
N ALA A 399 31.35 29.45 -24.98
CA ALA A 399 32.32 28.37 -25.13
C ALA A 399 32.68 28.04 -26.60
N GLY A 400 32.13 28.77 -27.58
CA GLY A 400 32.47 28.65 -29.01
C GLY A 400 31.74 27.55 -29.78
N TYR A 401 30.68 26.96 -29.23
CA TYR A 401 29.87 25.94 -29.91
C TYR A 401 28.73 26.55 -30.75
N ASP A 402 28.44 25.97 -31.92
CA ASP A 402 27.15 26.14 -32.60
C ASP A 402 26.10 25.23 -31.93
N LEU A 403 24.98 25.82 -31.52
CA LEU A 403 23.88 25.15 -30.82
C LEU A 403 22.57 25.49 -31.53
N ARG A 404 21.81 24.44 -31.86
CA ARG A 404 20.49 24.56 -32.49
C ARG A 404 19.44 24.02 -31.54
N GLU A 405 18.54 24.89 -31.09
CA GLU A 405 17.41 24.49 -30.27
C GLU A 405 16.44 23.59 -31.06
N ALA A 406 15.91 22.57 -30.40
CA ALA A 406 14.85 21.72 -30.93
C ALA A 406 13.94 21.28 -29.77
N ASP A 407 12.62 21.36 -29.94
CA ASP A 407 11.65 20.84 -28.96
C ASP A 407 11.53 19.32 -29.13
N PRO A 408 12.07 18.48 -28.21
CA PRO A 408 11.96 17.04 -28.31
C PRO A 408 10.57 16.51 -27.99
N PHE A 409 9.62 17.37 -27.61
CA PHE A 409 8.21 17.06 -27.45
C PHE A 409 7.37 17.37 -28.70
N ALA A 410 7.93 17.99 -29.75
CA ALA A 410 7.15 18.55 -30.88
C ALA A 410 6.21 17.56 -31.61
N ARG A 411 6.46 16.25 -31.56
CA ARG A 411 5.57 15.22 -32.14
C ARG A 411 4.44 14.74 -31.21
N GLN A 412 4.39 15.22 -29.96
CA GLN A 412 3.32 14.92 -29.00
C GLN A 412 2.18 15.92 -29.15
N SER A 413 1.09 15.49 -29.80
CA SER A 413 -0.19 16.19 -29.77
C SER A 413 -0.92 15.84 -28.47
N GLY A 414 -1.37 16.85 -27.71
CA GLY A 414 -2.25 16.66 -26.55
C GLY A 414 -1.58 16.55 -25.17
N VAL A 415 -0.25 16.75 -25.05
CA VAL A 415 0.40 16.86 -23.72
C VAL A 415 0.60 18.33 -23.36
N THR A 416 -0.17 18.79 -22.37
CA THR A 416 -0.08 20.14 -21.80
C THR A 416 1.30 20.40 -21.20
N THR A 417 1.77 21.64 -21.29
CA THR A 417 2.98 22.10 -20.60
C THR A 417 2.79 22.00 -19.08
N ILE A 418 3.62 21.19 -18.43
CA ILE A 418 3.69 21.10 -16.97
C ILE A 418 4.57 22.24 -16.45
N ALA A 419 3.93 23.20 -15.78
CA ALA A 419 4.62 24.33 -15.19
C ALA A 419 5.50 23.92 -13.99
N ALA A 420 6.60 24.65 -13.84
CA ALA A 420 7.47 24.64 -12.68
C ALA A 420 6.73 24.72 -11.33
N GLY A 421 7.20 23.97 -10.32
CA GLY A 421 6.73 24.08 -8.94
C GLY A 421 5.38 23.40 -8.63
N VAL A 422 4.68 22.88 -9.63
CA VAL A 422 3.47 22.06 -9.44
C VAL A 422 3.85 20.67 -8.89
N PRO A 423 3.14 20.11 -7.89
CA PRO A 423 3.39 18.74 -7.42
C PRO A 423 3.28 17.70 -8.55
N PRO A 424 4.15 16.67 -8.60
CA PRO A 424 4.16 15.66 -9.68
C PRO A 424 2.81 15.03 -9.99
N LEU A 425 2.03 14.70 -8.95
CA LEU A 425 0.71 14.09 -9.12
C LEU A 425 -0.30 15.09 -9.73
N VAL A 426 -0.32 16.32 -9.24
CA VAL A 426 -1.20 17.40 -9.73
C VAL A 426 -0.94 17.65 -11.22
N ALA A 427 0.32 17.79 -11.60
CA ALA A 427 0.73 17.95 -12.99
C ALA A 427 0.31 16.76 -13.88
N ARG A 428 0.45 15.53 -13.38
CA ARG A 428 0.02 14.31 -14.09
C ARG A 428 -1.49 14.24 -14.25
N LEU A 429 -2.29 14.58 -13.24
CA LEU A 429 -3.75 14.58 -13.34
C LEU A 429 -4.24 15.57 -14.40
N ARG A 430 -3.65 16.78 -14.48
CA ARG A 430 -3.92 17.75 -15.56
C ARG A 430 -3.60 17.20 -16.95
N ALA A 431 -2.41 16.59 -17.11
CA ALA A 431 -1.98 16.04 -18.39
C ALA A 431 -2.82 14.82 -18.84
N ILE A 432 -3.25 13.98 -17.89
CA ILE A 432 -4.23 12.92 -18.16
C ILE A 432 -5.57 13.55 -18.60
N TRP A 433 -6.04 14.58 -17.89
CA TRP A 433 -7.35 15.18 -18.19
C TRP A 433 -7.40 15.75 -19.60
N GLU A 434 -6.42 16.58 -19.98
CA GLU A 434 -6.35 17.19 -21.31
C GLU A 434 -6.24 16.12 -22.41
N SER A 435 -5.28 15.19 -22.29
CA SER A 435 -4.98 14.22 -23.35
C SER A 435 -6.09 13.21 -23.60
N GLN A 436 -6.92 12.93 -22.59
CA GLN A 436 -7.97 11.90 -22.66
C GLN A 436 -9.37 12.47 -22.90
N ARG A 437 -9.56 13.78 -22.78
CA ARG A 437 -10.84 14.48 -22.91
C ARG A 437 -11.58 14.17 -24.21
N GLU A 438 -10.95 14.48 -25.35
CA GLU A 438 -11.58 14.36 -26.67
C GLU A 438 -11.90 12.90 -27.03
N ALA A 439 -11.06 11.95 -26.59
CA ALA A 439 -11.28 10.52 -26.77
C ALA A 439 -12.55 10.01 -26.06
N ILE A 440 -13.01 10.69 -25.00
CA ILE A 440 -14.28 10.39 -24.32
C ILE A 440 -15.44 11.00 -25.11
N ILE A 441 -15.32 12.25 -25.54
CA ILE A 441 -16.35 12.98 -26.28
C ILE A 441 -16.68 12.28 -27.62
N GLU A 442 -15.68 11.70 -28.27
CA GLU A 442 -15.84 10.90 -29.51
C GLU A 442 -16.69 9.63 -29.31
N VAL A 443 -16.64 9.02 -28.12
CA VAL A 443 -17.19 7.68 -27.84
C VAL A 443 -18.52 7.73 -27.08
N PHE A 444 -18.69 8.71 -26.20
CA PHE A 444 -19.86 8.81 -25.32
C PHE A 444 -21.10 9.33 -26.08
N PRO A 445 -22.34 8.87 -25.77
CA PRO A 445 -23.54 9.55 -26.24
C PRO A 445 -23.55 11.02 -25.82
N LYS A 446 -24.20 11.89 -26.60
CA LYS A 446 -24.39 13.30 -26.23
C LYS A 446 -25.25 13.42 -24.96
N ALA A 447 -24.98 14.44 -24.16
CA ALA A 447 -25.75 14.73 -22.95
C ALA A 447 -27.22 15.04 -23.28
N PRO A 448 -28.20 14.38 -22.63
CA PRO A 448 -29.61 14.71 -22.78
C PRO A 448 -29.96 16.14 -22.34
N GLY A 449 -29.17 16.73 -21.43
CA GLY A 449 -29.56 17.93 -20.69
C GLY A 449 -30.38 17.56 -19.45
N LEU A 450 -30.51 18.47 -18.49
CA LEU A 450 -31.17 18.20 -17.20
C LEU A 450 -32.60 17.64 -17.41
N PRO A 451 -33.03 16.63 -16.62
CA PRO A 451 -34.31 15.97 -16.83
C PRO A 451 -35.48 16.96 -16.64
N TYR A 452 -36.43 16.92 -17.58
CA TYR A 452 -37.66 17.70 -17.49
C TYR A 452 -38.54 17.21 -16.33
N ASP A 453 -38.78 15.89 -16.29
CA ASP A 453 -39.45 15.23 -15.17
C ASP A 453 -38.40 14.73 -14.17
N LYS A 454 -38.19 15.54 -13.13
CA LYS A 454 -37.23 15.25 -12.05
C LYS A 454 -37.74 14.17 -11.10
N ASP A 455 -39.06 14.05 -10.93
CA ASP A 455 -39.66 13.07 -10.03
C ASP A 455 -39.56 11.66 -10.65
N ALA A 456 -39.81 11.53 -11.96
CA ALA A 456 -39.54 10.30 -12.70
C ALA A 456 -38.05 9.92 -12.68
N TYR A 457 -37.14 10.90 -12.83
CA TYR A 457 -35.70 10.65 -12.71
C TYR A 457 -35.32 10.12 -11.31
N MET A 458 -35.79 10.78 -10.24
CA MET A 458 -35.49 10.35 -8.87
C MET A 458 -36.12 9.01 -8.53
N LYS A 459 -37.33 8.74 -9.04
CA LYS A 459 -37.96 7.42 -8.91
C LYS A 459 -37.12 6.33 -9.57
N PHE A 460 -36.62 6.54 -10.79
CA PHE A 460 -35.71 5.59 -11.44
C PHE A 460 -34.45 5.33 -10.63
N VAL A 461 -33.86 6.36 -10.00
CA VAL A 461 -32.73 6.21 -9.08
C VAL A 461 -33.10 5.31 -7.89
N GLU A 462 -34.29 5.47 -7.31
CA GLU A 462 -34.76 4.62 -6.19
C GLU A 462 -35.12 3.18 -6.60
N ASP A 463 -35.65 3.00 -7.81
CA ASP A 463 -36.04 1.70 -8.35
C ASP A 463 -34.79 0.87 -8.74
N ILE A 464 -33.74 1.49 -9.28
CA ILE A 464 -32.50 0.79 -9.70
C ILE A 464 -31.54 0.45 -8.54
N TYR A 465 -31.80 0.95 -7.32
CA TYR A 465 -30.93 0.78 -6.14
C TYR A 465 -30.50 -0.67 -5.89
N GLU A 466 -31.41 -1.62 -6.01
CA GLU A 466 -31.14 -3.03 -5.71
C GLU A 466 -30.09 -3.63 -6.66
N SER A 467 -30.23 -3.35 -7.96
CA SER A 467 -29.28 -3.75 -9.00
C SER A 467 -27.93 -3.04 -8.85
N ASP A 468 -27.94 -1.73 -8.53
CA ASP A 468 -26.75 -0.94 -8.26
C ASP A 468 -25.96 -1.52 -7.07
N ALA A 469 -26.62 -1.75 -5.94
CA ALA A 469 -26.02 -2.32 -4.75
C ALA A 469 -25.47 -3.73 -4.99
N TYR A 470 -26.24 -4.61 -5.65
CA TYR A 470 -25.81 -5.97 -5.97
C TYR A 470 -24.53 -5.99 -6.80
N HIS A 471 -24.52 -5.31 -7.94
CA HIS A 471 -23.37 -5.31 -8.84
C HIS A 471 -22.18 -4.54 -8.26
N SER A 472 -22.41 -3.38 -7.65
CA SER A 472 -21.36 -2.56 -7.05
C SER A 472 -20.67 -3.26 -5.88
N LEU A 473 -21.38 -4.03 -5.05
CA LEU A 473 -20.77 -4.81 -3.96
C LEU A 473 -20.10 -6.10 -4.48
N SER A 474 -20.71 -6.80 -5.45
CA SER A 474 -20.16 -8.04 -5.99
C SER A 474 -18.87 -7.82 -6.80
N ILE A 475 -18.71 -6.66 -7.46
CA ILE A 475 -17.44 -6.27 -8.12
C ILE A 475 -16.28 -6.19 -7.10
N GLU A 476 -16.56 -5.71 -5.88
CA GLU A 476 -15.62 -5.64 -4.76
C GLU A 476 -15.55 -6.95 -3.94
N GLY A 477 -16.12 -8.06 -4.43
CA GLY A 477 -15.99 -9.39 -3.80
C GLY A 477 -16.81 -9.62 -2.52
N TYR A 478 -17.89 -8.86 -2.31
CA TYR A 478 -18.89 -9.19 -1.29
C TYR A 478 -19.91 -10.20 -1.83
N SER A 479 -20.29 -11.19 -1.01
CA SER A 479 -21.28 -12.21 -1.36
C SER A 479 -22.68 -11.73 -0.94
N VAL A 480 -23.19 -10.71 -1.64
CA VAL A 480 -24.54 -10.18 -1.41
C VAL A 480 -25.59 -10.85 -2.27
N THR A 481 -26.79 -11.06 -1.73
CA THR A 481 -27.97 -11.53 -2.47
C THR A 481 -29.04 -10.43 -2.50
N PRO A 482 -29.98 -10.46 -3.47
CA PRO A 482 -31.14 -9.57 -3.50
C PRO A 482 -31.85 -9.45 -2.15
N GLU A 483 -32.13 -10.59 -1.50
CA GLU A 483 -32.86 -10.66 -0.24
C GLU A 483 -32.11 -9.97 0.92
N LEU A 484 -30.77 -10.03 0.90
CA LEU A 484 -29.94 -9.31 1.88
C LEU A 484 -30.00 -7.79 1.66
N ILE A 485 -29.96 -7.36 0.40
CA ILE A 485 -30.04 -5.94 0.03
C ILE A 485 -31.41 -5.37 0.42
N ASP A 486 -32.48 -6.13 0.18
CA ASP A 486 -33.85 -5.77 0.58
C ASP A 486 -34.04 -5.71 2.09
N ARG A 487 -33.55 -6.70 2.85
CA ARG A 487 -33.56 -6.64 4.34
C ARG A 487 -32.89 -5.37 4.86
N VAL A 488 -31.73 -5.03 4.28
CA VAL A 488 -30.96 -3.83 4.62
C VAL A 488 -31.71 -2.53 4.27
N ARG A 489 -32.40 -2.50 3.11
CA ARG A 489 -33.23 -1.37 2.65
C ARG A 489 -34.44 -1.17 3.57
N GLN A 490 -35.13 -2.25 3.92
CA GLN A 490 -36.33 -2.26 4.78
C GLN A 490 -36.02 -1.98 6.26
N GLY A 491 -34.74 -2.02 6.67
CA GLY A 491 -34.34 -1.79 8.06
C GLY A 491 -34.60 -3.00 9.00
N SER A 492 -34.90 -4.17 8.45
CA SER A 492 -35.07 -5.45 9.18
C SER A 492 -33.74 -6.16 9.48
N TRP A 493 -32.68 -5.36 9.62
CA TRP A 493 -31.30 -5.76 9.87
C TRP A 493 -30.72 -4.79 10.91
N ASN A 494 -30.26 -5.32 12.05
CA ASN A 494 -29.87 -4.46 13.19
C ASN A 494 -28.66 -5.03 13.97
N PRO A 495 -27.44 -4.50 13.74
CA PRO A 495 -26.21 -5.00 14.35
C PRO A 495 -26.05 -4.56 15.82
N ASP A 496 -26.91 -3.66 16.33
CA ASP A 496 -26.91 -3.27 17.74
C ASP A 496 -27.65 -4.30 18.61
N ILE A 497 -28.57 -5.06 18.01
CA ILE A 497 -29.44 -6.03 18.68
C ILE A 497 -29.11 -7.48 18.31
N ASP A 498 -28.72 -7.76 17.06
CA ASP A 498 -28.46 -9.10 16.56
C ASP A 498 -26.94 -9.37 16.39
N GLU A 499 -26.46 -10.44 17.03
CA GLU A 499 -25.05 -10.88 17.03
C GLU A 499 -24.62 -11.61 15.74
N GLU A 500 -25.55 -12.17 14.98
CA GLU A 500 -25.28 -12.74 13.65
C GLU A 500 -25.14 -11.61 12.62
N ASP A 501 -26.06 -10.64 12.63
CA ASP A 501 -25.98 -9.42 11.82
C ASP A 501 -24.68 -8.64 12.10
N ARG A 502 -24.30 -8.46 13.38
CA ARG A 502 -23.05 -7.80 13.81
C ARG A 502 -21.78 -8.47 13.28
N ARG A 503 -21.81 -9.78 13.04
CA ARG A 503 -20.67 -10.56 12.53
C ARG A 503 -20.71 -10.72 11.01
N ASN A 504 -21.84 -10.45 10.36
CA ASN A 504 -22.00 -10.55 8.92
C ASN A 504 -21.42 -9.31 8.21
N ARG A 505 -20.14 -9.43 7.81
CA ARG A 505 -19.40 -8.45 7.02
C ARG A 505 -20.15 -7.98 5.77
N ASP A 506 -20.79 -8.88 5.06
CA ASP A 506 -21.40 -8.58 3.75
C ASP A 506 -22.70 -7.79 3.95
N ALA A 507 -23.42 -8.07 5.04
CA ALA A 507 -24.55 -7.27 5.49
C ALA A 507 -24.14 -5.87 5.98
N LEU A 508 -23.04 -5.78 6.74
CA LEU A 508 -22.45 -4.49 7.15
C LEU A 508 -22.03 -3.63 5.95
N ALA A 509 -21.43 -4.25 4.93
CA ALA A 509 -21.05 -3.58 3.68
C ALA A 509 -22.28 -3.14 2.87
N ALA A 510 -23.31 -3.98 2.78
CA ALA A 510 -24.59 -3.62 2.16
C ALA A 510 -25.27 -2.46 2.90
N ARG A 511 -25.25 -2.45 4.24
CA ARG A 511 -25.80 -1.34 5.03
C ARG A 511 -25.03 -0.04 4.82
N GLY A 512 -23.70 -0.10 4.83
CA GLY A 512 -22.87 1.08 4.54
C GLY A 512 -23.14 1.62 3.14
N TYR A 513 -23.30 0.72 2.16
CA TYR A 513 -23.65 1.08 0.79
C TYR A 513 -25.01 1.77 0.71
N TYR A 514 -26.03 1.25 1.39
CA TYR A 514 -27.36 1.87 1.47
C TYR A 514 -27.31 3.29 2.04
N LEU A 515 -26.61 3.48 3.17
CA LEU A 515 -26.49 4.78 3.81
C LEU A 515 -25.76 5.79 2.92
N ALA A 516 -24.64 5.38 2.29
CA ALA A 516 -23.91 6.20 1.34
C ALA A 516 -24.77 6.54 0.11
N PHE A 517 -25.50 5.55 -0.43
CA PHE A 517 -26.41 5.73 -1.55
C PHE A 517 -27.49 6.80 -1.27
N GLN A 518 -28.09 6.84 -0.08
CA GLN A 518 -29.06 7.90 0.24
C GLN A 518 -28.42 9.30 0.18
N LYS A 519 -27.19 9.47 0.68
CA LYS A 519 -26.47 10.76 0.59
C LYS A 519 -26.06 11.14 -0.83
N VAL A 520 -25.78 10.15 -1.67
CA VAL A 520 -25.51 10.35 -3.11
C VAL A 520 -26.81 10.72 -3.83
N LYS A 521 -27.93 10.08 -3.48
CA LYS A 521 -29.28 10.41 -3.98
C LYS A 521 -29.67 11.85 -3.65
N ASP A 522 -29.45 12.31 -2.41
CA ASP A 522 -29.66 13.71 -2.02
C ASP A 522 -28.80 14.67 -2.87
N SER A 523 -27.56 14.28 -3.16
CA SER A 523 -26.63 15.07 -3.97
C SER A 523 -27.03 15.09 -5.45
N VAL A 524 -27.50 13.96 -5.99
CA VAL A 524 -28.07 13.85 -7.34
C VAL A 524 -29.34 14.70 -7.48
N ALA A 525 -30.24 14.66 -6.49
CA ALA A 525 -31.42 15.51 -6.44
C ALA A 525 -31.07 17.01 -6.48
N ALA A 526 -30.02 17.44 -5.77
CA ALA A 526 -29.52 18.81 -5.85
C ALA A 526 -28.93 19.13 -7.24
N ILE A 527 -28.17 18.21 -7.84
CA ILE A 527 -27.54 18.38 -9.16
C ILE A 527 -28.57 18.52 -10.28
N ILE A 528 -29.60 17.67 -10.33
CA ILE A 528 -30.68 17.81 -11.34
C ILE A 528 -31.55 19.06 -11.10
N ASN A 529 -31.47 19.67 -9.91
CA ASN A 529 -32.04 20.98 -9.60
C ASN A 529 -31.09 22.16 -9.90
N GLY A 530 -29.93 21.91 -10.52
CA GLY A 530 -29.01 22.94 -11.00
C GLY A 530 -27.83 23.24 -10.07
N ALA A 531 -27.61 22.47 -9.00
CA ALA A 531 -26.42 22.62 -8.17
C ALA A 531 -25.13 22.26 -8.95
N PRO A 532 -24.01 22.98 -8.75
CA PRO A 532 -22.75 22.71 -9.44
C PRO A 532 -22.17 21.36 -8.98
N GLY A 533 -22.28 20.34 -9.82
CA GLY A 533 -21.91 18.97 -9.47
C GLY A 533 -20.48 18.81 -8.94
N GLY A 534 -19.47 19.42 -9.59
CA GLY A 534 -18.08 19.34 -9.14
C GLY A 534 -17.91 19.80 -7.69
N ALA A 535 -18.30 21.05 -7.41
CA ALA A 535 -18.20 21.65 -6.08
C ALA A 535 -19.04 20.91 -5.04
N LEU A 536 -20.28 20.51 -5.37
CA LEU A 536 -21.11 19.73 -4.45
C LEU A 536 -20.46 18.39 -4.08
N THR A 537 -19.86 17.69 -5.05
CA THR A 537 -19.20 16.41 -4.77
C THR A 537 -17.88 16.56 -4.02
N ARG A 538 -17.14 17.68 -4.18
CA ARG A 538 -15.97 18.03 -3.34
C ARG A 538 -16.37 18.15 -1.86
N ASP A 539 -17.50 18.76 -1.57
CA ASP A 539 -17.98 18.93 -0.20
C ASP A 539 -18.56 17.63 0.38
N LYS A 540 -19.19 16.80 -0.47
CA LYS A 540 -19.99 15.65 -0.04
C LYS A 540 -19.29 14.29 -0.06
N HIS A 541 -18.21 14.07 -0.81
CA HIS A 541 -17.55 12.75 -0.90
C HIS A 541 -17.12 12.19 0.47
N ARG A 542 -16.66 13.06 1.39
CA ARG A 542 -16.29 12.68 2.76
C ARG A 542 -17.51 12.30 3.61
N GLU A 543 -18.70 12.79 3.31
CA GLU A 543 -19.94 12.32 3.93
C GLU A 543 -20.29 10.91 3.43
N TRP A 544 -20.30 10.70 2.12
CA TRP A 544 -20.58 9.40 1.51
C TRP A 544 -19.61 8.31 2.00
N TYR A 545 -18.31 8.62 2.06
CA TYR A 545 -17.29 7.69 2.57
C TYR A 545 -17.50 7.34 4.05
N ARG A 546 -17.95 8.30 4.89
CA ARG A 546 -18.25 7.99 6.30
C ARG A 546 -19.42 7.02 6.39
N GLU A 547 -20.53 7.30 5.71
CA GLU A 547 -21.70 6.41 5.71
C GLU A 547 -21.37 4.99 5.24
N LEU A 548 -20.47 4.86 4.25
CA LEU A 548 -20.02 3.57 3.72
C LEU A 548 -19.34 2.67 4.78
N PHE A 549 -18.75 3.25 5.83
CA PHE A 549 -17.96 2.53 6.83
C PHE A 549 -18.44 2.68 8.28
N VAL A 550 -19.39 3.59 8.57
CA VAL A 550 -20.00 3.74 9.91
C VAL A 550 -20.51 2.41 10.47
N PRO A 551 -21.27 1.56 9.74
CA PRO A 551 -21.73 0.27 10.28
C PRO A 551 -20.58 -0.63 10.76
N SER A 552 -19.50 -0.74 9.98
CA SER A 552 -18.31 -1.53 10.34
C SER A 552 -17.54 -0.98 11.54
N VAL A 553 -17.64 0.33 11.81
CA VAL A 553 -17.08 0.97 13.02
C VAL A 553 -17.98 0.73 14.23
N THR A 554 -19.31 0.86 14.08
CA THR A 554 -20.29 0.56 15.14
C THR A 554 -20.21 -0.90 15.59
N ALA A 555 -20.07 -1.83 14.65
CA ALA A 555 -19.83 -3.25 14.93
C ALA A 555 -18.43 -3.56 15.51
N GLY A 556 -17.55 -2.57 15.66
CA GLY A 556 -16.21 -2.72 16.24
C GLY A 556 -15.19 -3.42 15.33
N LEU A 557 -15.52 -3.70 14.07
CA LEU A 557 -14.60 -4.31 13.10
C LEU A 557 -13.52 -3.32 12.63
N LEU A 558 -13.86 -2.03 12.56
CA LEU A 558 -12.94 -0.94 12.23
C LEU A 558 -12.82 0.04 13.40
N LYS A 559 -11.63 0.64 13.55
CA LYS A 559 -11.42 1.76 14.48
C LYS A 559 -12.15 3.00 13.94
N ALA A 560 -12.67 3.85 14.83
CA ALA A 560 -13.29 5.13 14.46
C ALA A 560 -12.38 6.03 13.58
N SER A 561 -11.05 5.92 13.71
CA SER A 561 -10.09 6.61 12.86
C SER A 561 -10.17 6.22 11.37
N ALA A 562 -10.81 5.10 11.01
CA ALA A 562 -11.06 4.72 9.61
C ALA A 562 -12.02 5.69 8.89
N LEU A 563 -12.85 6.41 9.65
CA LEU A 563 -13.77 7.44 9.15
C LEU A 563 -13.09 8.80 8.89
N ALA A 564 -11.80 8.95 9.23
CA ALA A 564 -11.06 10.20 9.05
C ALA A 564 -10.83 10.59 7.58
N GLY A 565 -11.08 9.67 6.64
CA GLY A 565 -10.98 9.89 5.20
C GLY A 565 -9.73 9.27 4.61
N TYR A 566 -8.82 10.11 4.09
CA TYR A 566 -7.72 9.65 3.25
C TYR A 566 -6.73 8.73 3.99
N ARG A 567 -6.17 7.76 3.25
CA ARG A 567 -5.23 6.77 3.77
C ARG A 567 -3.91 7.39 4.24
N ASN A 568 -3.34 6.78 5.27
CA ASN A 568 -2.04 7.12 5.85
C ASN A 568 -1.00 5.99 5.69
N HIS A 569 -1.26 5.03 4.80
CA HIS A 569 -0.38 3.94 4.45
C HIS A 569 -0.39 3.70 2.91
N PRO A 570 0.70 3.15 2.34
CA PRO A 570 0.70 2.71 0.95
C PRO A 570 -0.28 1.56 0.70
N VAL A 571 -0.82 1.51 -0.51
CA VAL A 571 -1.80 0.52 -0.99
C VAL A 571 -1.40 0.06 -2.38
N TYR A 572 -1.82 -1.13 -2.76
CA TYR A 572 -1.53 -1.75 -4.06
C TYR A 572 -2.80 -2.40 -4.61
N LEU A 573 -3.02 -2.29 -5.91
CA LEU A 573 -4.27 -2.69 -6.57
C LEU A 573 -4.21 -4.13 -7.09
N ARG A 574 -5.30 -4.88 -6.90
CA ARG A 574 -5.32 -6.30 -7.24
C ARG A 574 -5.27 -6.53 -8.75
N GLY A 575 -4.18 -7.13 -9.23
CA GLY A 575 -4.02 -7.52 -10.64
C GLY A 575 -3.67 -6.38 -11.60
N SER A 576 -3.27 -5.20 -11.09
CA SER A 576 -2.98 -4.00 -11.90
C SER A 576 -1.49 -3.64 -11.85
N GLN A 577 -0.93 -3.10 -12.94
CA GLN A 577 0.46 -2.60 -12.95
C GLN A 577 0.59 -1.19 -12.36
N HIS A 578 -0.54 -0.48 -12.22
CA HIS A 578 -0.63 0.84 -11.61
C HIS A 578 -0.44 0.76 -10.09
N VAL A 579 0.60 1.40 -9.59
CA VAL A 579 0.80 1.65 -8.15
C VAL A 579 0.22 3.02 -7.80
N PRO A 580 -0.80 3.11 -6.93
CA PRO A 580 -1.36 4.38 -6.50
C PRO A 580 -0.32 5.33 -5.89
N PRO A 581 -0.53 6.65 -5.99
CA PRO A 581 0.39 7.65 -5.46
C PRO A 581 0.73 7.47 -3.98
N ARG A 582 1.84 8.10 -3.57
CA ARG A 582 2.25 8.14 -2.17
C ARG A 582 1.22 8.84 -1.29
N THR A 583 1.17 8.42 -0.04
CA THR A 583 0.28 8.95 1.00
C THR A 583 0.34 10.47 1.12
N GLU A 584 1.53 11.04 0.98
CA GLU A 584 1.77 12.48 1.10
C GLU A 584 1.16 13.27 -0.07
N ALA A 585 1.03 12.65 -1.25
CA ALA A 585 0.48 13.28 -2.45
C ALA A 585 -1.04 13.13 -2.59
N VAL A 586 -1.69 12.26 -1.80
CA VAL A 586 -3.13 11.96 -1.92
C VAL A 586 -3.99 13.23 -1.73
N ALA A 587 -3.63 14.10 -0.79
CA ALA A 587 -4.39 15.31 -0.52
C ALA A 587 -4.38 16.27 -1.72
N ASP A 588 -3.19 16.56 -2.26
CA ASP A 588 -3.01 17.43 -3.43
C ASP A 588 -3.69 16.84 -4.68
N GLY A 589 -3.54 15.53 -4.91
CA GLY A 589 -4.17 14.84 -6.04
C GLY A 589 -5.69 14.85 -5.98
N MET A 590 -6.27 14.70 -4.79
CA MET A 590 -7.72 14.82 -4.64
C MET A 590 -8.22 16.26 -4.75
N SER A 591 -7.45 17.26 -4.32
CA SER A 591 -7.82 18.67 -4.53
C SER A 591 -7.89 18.96 -6.02
N GLU A 592 -6.82 18.64 -6.75
CA GLU A 592 -6.74 18.85 -8.20
C GLU A 592 -7.82 18.09 -8.96
N LEU A 593 -8.15 16.86 -8.55
CA LEU A 593 -9.24 16.10 -9.17
C LEU A 593 -10.59 16.84 -9.08
N PHE A 594 -10.89 17.47 -7.94
CA PHE A 594 -12.10 18.29 -7.83
C PHE A 594 -11.99 19.63 -8.57
N ASP A 595 -10.79 20.23 -8.63
CA ASP A 595 -10.55 21.45 -9.42
C ASP A 595 -10.85 21.20 -10.92
N LEU A 596 -10.43 20.04 -11.44
CA LEU A 596 -10.71 19.58 -12.80
C LEU A 596 -12.20 19.23 -13.01
N LEU A 597 -12.86 18.59 -12.04
CA LEU A 597 -14.30 18.29 -12.08
C LEU A 597 -15.19 19.54 -12.03
N GLU A 598 -14.71 20.65 -11.47
CA GLU A 598 -15.41 21.94 -11.46
C GLU A 598 -15.18 22.75 -12.74
N ALA A 599 -13.99 22.67 -13.33
CA ALA A 599 -13.65 23.36 -14.57
C ALA A 599 -14.26 22.70 -15.83
N GLU A 600 -14.45 21.38 -15.82
CA GLU A 600 -14.95 20.64 -16.98
C GLU A 600 -16.45 20.86 -17.22
N LYS A 601 -16.79 21.15 -18.48
CA LYS A 601 -18.16 21.42 -18.94
C LYS A 601 -18.88 20.14 -19.33
N GLU A 602 -18.18 19.21 -19.97
CA GLU A 602 -18.75 17.96 -20.48
C GLU A 602 -19.01 16.97 -19.34
N ALA A 603 -20.29 16.65 -19.10
CA ALA A 603 -20.70 15.72 -18.04
C ALA A 603 -20.19 14.28 -18.27
N SER A 604 -20.02 13.86 -19.52
CA SER A 604 -19.40 12.57 -19.89
C SER A 604 -17.94 12.51 -19.47
N VAL A 605 -17.17 13.57 -19.74
CA VAL A 605 -15.76 13.68 -19.34
C VAL A 605 -15.65 13.67 -17.82
N ARG A 606 -16.47 14.47 -17.11
CA ARG A 606 -16.53 14.46 -15.64
C ARG A 606 -16.85 13.08 -15.06
N ALA A 607 -17.78 12.35 -15.66
CA ALA A 607 -18.15 11.01 -15.20
C ALA A 607 -17.02 9.99 -15.42
N VAL A 608 -16.45 9.93 -16.63
CA VAL A 608 -15.43 8.92 -16.99
C VAL A 608 -14.10 9.22 -16.30
N LEU A 609 -13.59 10.45 -16.39
CA LEU A 609 -12.32 10.83 -15.74
C LEU A 609 -12.47 10.93 -14.23
N GLY A 610 -13.57 11.49 -13.71
CA GLY A 610 -13.83 11.53 -12.27
C GLY A 610 -13.81 10.14 -11.64
N HIS A 611 -14.49 9.17 -12.28
CA HIS A 611 -14.44 7.78 -11.85
C HIS A 611 -13.02 7.21 -11.86
N TRP A 612 -12.36 7.23 -13.03
CA TRP A 612 -11.05 6.61 -13.20
C TRP A 612 -10.01 7.24 -12.27
N LEU A 613 -10.00 8.56 -12.12
CA LEU A 613 -9.00 9.26 -11.35
C LEU A 613 -9.17 9.14 -9.83
N VAL A 614 -10.40 8.90 -9.32
CA VAL A 614 -10.57 8.40 -7.93
C VAL A 614 -9.89 7.04 -7.75
N GLY A 615 -10.08 6.12 -8.71
CA GLY A 615 -9.40 4.82 -8.71
C GLY A 615 -7.87 4.92 -8.80
N TYR A 616 -7.39 5.87 -9.60
CA TYR A 616 -5.97 6.16 -9.86
C TYR A 616 -5.24 6.75 -8.64
N VAL A 617 -5.80 7.80 -8.01
CA VAL A 617 -5.26 8.39 -6.76
C VAL A 617 -5.43 7.42 -5.59
N HIS A 618 -6.51 6.63 -5.62
CA HIS A 618 -6.90 5.64 -4.62
C HIS A 618 -6.89 6.23 -3.20
N PRO A 619 -7.67 7.29 -2.92
CA PRO A 619 -7.48 8.14 -1.74
C PRO A 619 -7.78 7.46 -0.40
N TYR A 620 -8.65 6.46 -0.36
CA TYR A 620 -9.11 5.82 0.88
C TYR A 620 -8.43 4.45 1.13
N PRO A 621 -8.42 3.93 2.36
CA PRO A 621 -7.95 2.58 2.66
C PRO A 621 -8.77 1.45 2.00
N ASP A 622 -10.07 1.65 1.84
CA ASP A 622 -11.02 0.77 1.13
C ASP A 622 -12.16 1.65 0.58
N GLY A 623 -13.03 1.10 -0.28
CA GLY A 623 -14.23 1.75 -0.78
C GLY A 623 -14.02 2.58 -2.04
N ASN A 624 -12.80 2.71 -2.53
CA ASN A 624 -12.45 3.56 -3.68
C ASN A 624 -13.28 3.25 -4.94
N GLY A 625 -13.53 1.96 -5.27
CA GLY A 625 -14.37 1.58 -6.41
C GLY A 625 -15.85 1.97 -6.24
N ARG A 626 -16.41 1.79 -5.04
CA ARG A 626 -17.77 2.21 -4.68
C ARG A 626 -17.92 3.73 -4.74
N MET A 627 -16.95 4.45 -4.18
CA MET A 627 -16.86 5.91 -4.24
C MET A 627 -16.72 6.45 -5.67
N ALA A 628 -15.92 5.79 -6.52
CA ALA A 628 -15.76 6.15 -7.93
C ALA A 628 -17.07 5.99 -8.71
N ARG A 629 -17.83 4.92 -8.48
CA ARG A 629 -19.15 4.70 -9.11
C ARG A 629 -20.22 5.67 -8.62
N PHE A 630 -20.21 6.06 -7.34
CA PHE A 630 -21.08 7.13 -6.85
C PHE A 630 -20.73 8.50 -7.45
N LEU A 631 -19.45 8.85 -7.54
CA LEU A 631 -19.00 10.08 -8.20
C LEU A 631 -19.37 10.09 -9.69
N MET A 632 -19.18 8.96 -10.39
CA MET A 632 -19.59 8.78 -11.78
C MET A 632 -21.08 9.10 -11.96
N ASN A 633 -21.96 8.51 -11.14
CA ASN A 633 -23.40 8.72 -11.25
C ASN A 633 -23.82 10.16 -10.88
N ALA A 634 -23.16 10.80 -9.92
CA ALA A 634 -23.37 12.22 -9.65
C ALA A 634 -22.98 13.12 -10.84
N MET A 635 -21.88 12.79 -11.55
CA MET A 635 -21.46 13.53 -12.74
C MET A 635 -22.35 13.23 -13.96
N LEU A 636 -22.83 11.99 -14.13
CA LEU A 636 -23.81 11.62 -15.13
C LEU A 636 -25.12 12.41 -14.97
N ALA A 637 -25.64 12.51 -13.74
CA ALA A 637 -26.80 13.32 -13.42
C ALA A 637 -26.64 14.80 -13.81
N SER A 638 -25.42 15.34 -13.73
CA SER A 638 -25.13 16.74 -14.13
C SER A 638 -25.20 17.02 -15.63
N GLY A 639 -25.28 15.97 -16.46
CA GLY A 639 -25.63 16.04 -17.89
C GLY A 639 -27.03 15.52 -18.22
N GLY A 640 -27.80 15.10 -17.20
CA GLY A 640 -29.08 14.42 -17.36
C GLY A 640 -29.00 13.00 -17.92
N TYR A 641 -27.83 12.37 -17.88
CA TYR A 641 -27.73 10.93 -18.14
C TYR A 641 -28.42 10.16 -16.98
N PRO A 642 -29.04 9.00 -17.26
CA PRO A 642 -29.66 8.16 -16.24
C PRO A 642 -28.61 7.54 -15.32
N TRP A 643 -29.04 7.14 -14.12
CA TRP A 643 -28.20 6.34 -13.22
C TRP A 643 -27.75 5.06 -13.93
N THR A 644 -26.46 4.79 -13.88
CA THR A 644 -25.79 3.77 -14.68
C THR A 644 -25.06 2.79 -13.79
N VAL A 645 -25.38 1.50 -13.96
CA VAL A 645 -24.82 0.40 -13.20
C VAL A 645 -23.77 -0.33 -14.04
N VAL A 646 -22.54 -0.42 -13.52
CA VAL A 646 -21.52 -1.34 -14.06
C VAL A 646 -21.83 -2.73 -13.53
N ARG A 647 -22.10 -3.71 -14.39
CA ARG A 647 -22.53 -5.05 -13.94
C ARG A 647 -21.33 -5.88 -13.49
N VAL A 648 -21.59 -6.83 -12.59
CA VAL A 648 -20.56 -7.80 -12.16
C VAL A 648 -20.06 -8.66 -13.32
N ASP A 649 -20.92 -8.93 -14.32
CA ASP A 649 -20.55 -9.65 -15.55
C ASP A 649 -19.50 -8.89 -16.37
N ASP A 650 -19.55 -7.55 -16.34
CA ASP A 650 -18.59 -6.67 -17.03
C ASP A 650 -17.26 -6.54 -16.29
N ARG A 651 -17.13 -7.09 -15.07
CA ARG A 651 -15.97 -6.86 -14.18
C ARG A 651 -14.63 -7.05 -14.86
N LYS A 652 -14.51 -8.04 -15.77
CA LYS A 652 -13.29 -8.24 -16.56
C LYS A 652 -13.03 -7.06 -17.51
N ALA A 653 -14.01 -6.67 -18.33
CA ALA A 653 -13.88 -5.55 -19.27
C ALA A 653 -13.64 -4.21 -18.54
N TYR A 654 -14.36 -3.99 -17.44
CA TYR A 654 -14.22 -2.82 -16.57
C TYR A 654 -12.80 -2.68 -16.00
N LEU A 655 -12.25 -3.75 -15.40
CA LEU A 655 -10.89 -3.73 -14.87
C LEU A 655 -9.83 -3.64 -15.98
N THR A 656 -10.03 -4.31 -17.12
CA THR A 656 -9.13 -4.18 -18.29
C THR A 656 -9.13 -2.75 -18.84
N GLY A 657 -10.28 -2.08 -18.90
CA GLY A 657 -10.36 -0.68 -19.33
C GLY A 657 -9.66 0.29 -18.37
N LEU A 658 -9.77 0.07 -17.05
CA LEU A 658 -9.06 0.86 -16.04
C LEU A 658 -7.54 0.63 -16.07
N GLU A 659 -7.10 -0.61 -16.32
CA GLU A 659 -5.68 -0.93 -16.49
C GLU A 659 -5.12 -0.28 -17.77
N GLU A 660 -5.83 -0.38 -18.89
CA GLU A 660 -5.44 0.24 -20.16
C GLU A 660 -5.37 1.77 -20.07
N ALA A 661 -6.32 2.39 -19.37
CA ALA A 661 -6.27 3.82 -19.09
C ALA A 661 -5.06 4.18 -18.20
N SER A 662 -4.84 3.45 -17.09
CA SER A 662 -3.82 3.78 -16.08
C SER A 662 -2.38 3.47 -16.52
N SER A 663 -2.18 2.37 -17.25
CA SER A 663 -0.85 1.88 -17.66
C SER A 663 -0.45 2.34 -19.06
N ASN A 664 -1.41 2.51 -20.00
CA ASN A 664 -1.15 2.82 -21.41
C ASN A 664 -1.72 4.18 -21.88
N MET A 665 -2.31 4.99 -20.98
CA MET A 665 -2.91 6.30 -21.31
C MET A 665 -3.95 6.22 -22.43
N ASN A 666 -4.79 5.17 -22.40
CA ASN A 666 -5.83 4.92 -23.39
C ASN A 666 -7.18 4.71 -22.71
N VAL A 667 -7.94 5.80 -22.52
CA VAL A 667 -9.25 5.76 -21.86
C VAL A 667 -10.35 5.11 -22.71
N LYS A 668 -10.17 4.96 -24.03
CA LYS A 668 -11.25 4.59 -24.96
C LYS A 668 -12.00 3.30 -24.60
N PRO A 669 -11.35 2.18 -24.21
CA PRO A 669 -12.07 0.96 -23.83
C PRO A 669 -12.92 1.12 -22.57
N PHE A 670 -12.46 1.92 -21.60
CA PHE A 670 -13.21 2.22 -20.39
C PHE A 670 -14.41 3.15 -20.69
N ALA A 671 -14.18 4.20 -21.47
CA ALA A 671 -15.23 5.11 -21.92
C ALA A 671 -16.31 4.41 -22.75
N ALA A 672 -15.93 3.47 -23.63
CA ALA A 672 -16.85 2.70 -24.45
C ALA A 672 -17.77 1.79 -23.63
N LEU A 673 -17.24 1.10 -22.62
CA LEU A 673 -18.03 0.28 -21.70
C LEU A 673 -19.06 1.12 -20.93
N LEU A 674 -18.65 2.28 -20.41
CA LEU A 674 -19.56 3.19 -19.72
C LEU A 674 -20.61 3.78 -20.67
N ALA A 675 -20.24 4.11 -21.91
CA ALA A 675 -21.15 4.59 -22.94
C ALA A 675 -22.22 3.54 -23.33
N GLU A 676 -21.86 2.25 -23.38
CA GLU A 676 -22.80 1.14 -23.57
C GLU A 676 -23.78 1.04 -22.39
N ARG A 677 -23.27 1.10 -21.15
CA ARG A 677 -24.12 1.01 -19.95
C ARG A 677 -25.04 2.22 -19.77
N VAL A 678 -24.59 3.43 -20.13
CA VAL A 678 -25.46 4.63 -20.18
C VAL A 678 -26.59 4.47 -21.21
N LYS A 679 -26.28 3.95 -22.40
CA LYS A 679 -27.31 3.67 -23.43
C LYS A 679 -28.33 2.64 -22.93
N TRP A 680 -27.85 1.55 -22.33
CA TRP A 680 -28.72 0.53 -21.74
C TRP A 680 -29.63 1.11 -20.65
N SER A 681 -29.10 1.89 -19.69
CA SER A 681 -29.92 2.57 -18.67
C SER A 681 -30.92 3.54 -19.29
N ALA A 682 -30.57 4.25 -20.36
CA ALA A 682 -31.49 5.17 -21.05
C ALA A 682 -32.66 4.44 -21.73
N ASP A 683 -32.44 3.20 -22.19
CA ASP A 683 -33.49 2.34 -22.72
C ASP A 683 -34.37 1.71 -21.62
N GLN A 684 -33.94 1.70 -20.34
CA GLN A 684 -34.78 1.34 -19.19
C GLN A 684 -35.62 2.51 -18.63
N THR A 685 -35.34 3.75 -19.06
CA THR A 685 -36.08 4.97 -18.64
C THR A 685 -37.18 5.41 -19.63
N LYS A 686 -37.41 4.65 -20.70
CA LYS A 686 -38.44 4.90 -21.72
C LYS A 686 -39.65 4.00 -21.48
#